data_AF-A0A5N6QKV8-F1
#
_entry.id   AF-A0A5N6QKV8-F1
#
_cell.length_a   1.000
_cell.length_b   1.000
_cell.length_c   1.000
_cell.angle_alpha   90.00
_cell.angle_beta   90.00
_cell.angle_gamma   90.00
#
_symmetry.space_group_name_H-M   'P 1'
#
loop_
_entity.id
_entity.type
_entity.pdbx_description
1 polymer ?
#
loop_
_entity_poly.entity_id
_entity_poly.type
_entity_poly.pdbx_seq_one_letter_code
_entity_poly.pdbx_strand_id
1 'polypeptide(L)'
;MLDESKFDVHLKLRALRIPRELCKVATRILNGYLLDKPRIKPITEDPTCEKNRYMILSERVQNPDLSDIPEEKLDELKGLCKIEVVPYSLTLGYSYWGSDHILKQILPPGLEVPSSFETIVKYSVYVIYIVCHIAHLNIHDDLLPHKDVIAKVIYDKNYPRIKTVVNKVGTITNEFRVPTFEILAGQNDMVTEVKQYRATFKLDYSLVYWNSRLEHEHMRLVSQFRAGETICDMFAGIGPFAIPAAQKGCVVYANDLNPDSIRYLKINAEINKVGDLVCAYNMDARNFILQLMAVPDSEIKMEPNVLKRETCEKYEMQASEESKSENGTLTVEAKEVPDNITSNLVFAQGSSRTADTSVSAVKRPSENGCADGIGTTVASRRKGSANKRMRGSEMSNVKPWEHVDHVIMNLPASALQFLDVFRGIIQRKYWKGPLPWIHCYCFMRANETQEFIVTEAESALNARIQDPLFYRVRNVAPNKAMFCLSFRLPEACFIEDGTDTVHSAELLFVHKRNKMAQTILESSYSLLLLLFFIMTMVNNGKSVGVNWGTQATNQLPPEKVVKMLTDNGFDKLKLFEADETILNALEGTDIEVMLAIPNKMLNKMSEDPDAAASWVDANVTRYSNKGGVNIKYVAVGNEPFLQAYNGSYLHSTLPALKNIQEALNNAGLGSKVKATVPFNSDVYYSPDSNPVPSAGDFRPELRDITIEIIQFLYTNDAPFTVNSYPFLSLYYGNGFFPVDFAFFDGSNKPVRDGDLLYTNVFDANLDTLVSAFSKAGYPDTHIIVGEVGWPTDGDKNANIQNAKRFNQGLLQHALSGNGTPLRKGAIDVYMFSLIDENGKSVAPGSFERHWGIFEYDGKPKYELDLSGLQENKGLIPVEGVEYLLKRWCVLNPGARINLEDLPKNIDYACSLSDCTPLGYGSSCNHLSVQGNASYAFNMYYQVHDQESWGCDFSGLATLTDKDPSDEKCEFPVMVAYGSSLLLHGDTSDVVVKIVAGYMFIVFLLYLSIGEYQIH
;
A
#
# COMPACT_ATOMS: atom_id res chain seq x y z
N MET A 1 -9.78 -4.63 37.44
CA MET A 1 -8.93 -3.44 37.20
C MET A 1 -7.62 -3.89 36.59
N LEU A 2 -7.00 -3.03 35.78
CA LEU A 2 -5.60 -3.22 35.37
C LEU A 2 -4.68 -2.82 36.52
N ASP A 3 -3.70 -3.68 36.83
CA ASP A 3 -2.67 -3.40 37.82
C ASP A 3 -1.42 -2.92 37.08
N GLU A 4 -1.22 -1.60 37.05
CA GLU A 4 -0.16 -0.95 36.29
C GLU A 4 1.25 -1.25 36.88
N SER A 5 1.34 -1.67 38.16
CA SER A 5 2.61 -2.02 38.81
C SER A 5 3.23 -3.33 38.29
N LYS A 6 2.42 -4.20 37.64
CA LYS A 6 2.92 -5.46 37.05
C LYS A 6 3.81 -5.25 35.83
N PHE A 7 3.86 -4.04 35.30
CA PHE A 7 4.71 -3.66 34.16
C PHE A 7 5.98 -2.91 34.60
N ASP A 8 6.21 -2.73 35.91
CA ASP A 8 7.38 -2.03 36.45
C ASP A 8 8.64 -2.91 36.40
N VAL A 9 9.50 -2.66 35.40
CA VAL A 9 10.83 -3.30 35.34
C VAL A 9 11.85 -2.42 36.06
N HIS A 10 12.27 -2.86 37.25
CA HIS A 10 13.29 -2.17 38.07
C HIS A 10 14.71 -2.55 37.66
N LEU A 11 15.40 -1.66 36.96
CA LEU A 11 16.81 -1.80 36.59
C LEU A 11 17.71 -1.23 37.68
N LYS A 12 18.59 -2.09 38.22
CA LYS A 12 19.70 -1.69 39.10
C LYS A 12 20.92 -1.40 38.23
N LEU A 13 21.32 -0.13 38.20
CA LEU A 13 22.36 0.41 37.34
C LEU A 13 23.39 1.16 38.19
N ARG A 14 24.42 1.71 37.54
CA ARG A 14 25.22 2.79 38.12
C ARG A 14 25.17 4.02 37.23
N ALA A 15 25.49 5.16 37.82
CA ALA A 15 25.75 6.38 37.09
C ALA A 15 27.08 6.97 37.54
N LEU A 16 27.68 7.78 36.67
CA LEU A 16 28.82 8.62 37.01
C LEU A 16 28.31 10.03 37.31
N ARG A 17 28.68 10.57 38.47
CA ARG A 17 28.49 11.98 38.79
C ARG A 17 29.60 12.77 38.08
N ILE A 18 29.21 13.55 37.07
CA ILE A 18 30.12 14.33 36.21
C ILE A 18 29.66 15.81 36.22
N PRO A 19 30.56 16.80 36.24
CA PRO A 19 30.18 18.22 36.11
C PRO A 19 29.41 18.48 34.81
N ARG A 20 28.30 19.23 34.89
CA ARG A 20 27.33 19.45 33.79
C ARG A 20 27.97 19.91 32.48
N GLU A 21 28.99 20.75 32.58
CA GLU A 21 29.76 21.29 31.45
C GLU A 21 30.66 20.25 30.76
N LEU A 22 31.11 19.22 31.48
CA LEU A 22 32.01 18.18 30.99
C LEU A 22 31.28 16.95 30.43
N CYS A 23 29.99 16.79 30.74
CA CYS A 23 29.17 15.66 30.26
C CYS A 23 29.23 15.46 28.72
N LYS A 24 29.29 16.53 27.92
CA LYS A 24 29.41 16.46 26.44
C LYS A 24 30.78 15.94 25.96
N VAL A 25 31.81 15.96 26.80
CA VAL A 25 33.11 15.33 26.51
C VAL A 25 33.07 13.89 27.01
N ALA A 26 32.71 13.67 28.29
CA ALA A 26 32.56 12.34 28.89
C ALA A 26 31.66 11.39 28.07
N THR A 27 30.61 11.90 27.40
CA THR A 27 29.71 11.10 26.55
C THR A 27 30.42 10.49 25.34
N ARG A 28 31.44 11.18 24.78
CA ARG A 28 32.23 10.67 23.66
C ARG A 28 33.21 9.60 24.12
N ILE A 29 33.86 9.82 25.26
CA ILE A 29 34.76 8.85 25.91
C ILE A 29 33.99 7.56 26.22
N LEU A 30 32.84 7.68 26.87
CA LEU A 30 31.96 6.58 27.29
C LEU A 30 31.04 6.04 26.18
N ASN A 31 31.28 6.37 24.91
CA ASN A 31 30.53 5.80 23.81
C ASN A 31 30.66 4.25 23.82
N GLY A 32 29.52 3.56 23.73
CA GLY A 32 29.36 2.12 23.92
C GLY A 32 29.05 1.65 25.36
N TYR A 33 29.16 2.53 26.37
CA TYR A 33 29.07 2.15 27.80
C TYR A 33 27.96 2.84 28.59
N LEU A 34 27.27 3.83 28.00
CA LEU A 34 26.10 4.49 28.59
C LEU A 34 24.79 3.69 28.38
N LEU A 35 23.75 3.99 29.15
CA LEU A 35 22.45 3.33 29.03
C LEU A 35 21.75 3.69 27.73
N ASP A 36 21.71 2.73 26.80
CA ASP A 36 20.95 2.81 25.56
C ASP A 36 19.60 2.09 25.71
N LYS A 37 18.51 2.87 25.83
CA LYS A 37 17.12 2.42 25.77
C LYS A 37 16.23 3.49 25.14
N PRO A 38 15.29 3.14 24.23
CA PRO A 38 14.37 4.10 23.63
C PRO A 38 13.64 4.96 24.66
N ARG A 39 13.45 6.26 24.39
CA ARG A 39 12.76 7.23 25.25
C ARG A 39 13.43 7.51 26.62
N ILE A 40 14.51 6.82 27.01
CA ILE A 40 15.30 7.10 28.21
C ILE A 40 16.52 7.93 27.84
N LYS A 41 16.78 9.02 28.57
CA LYS A 41 18.00 9.81 28.40
C LYS A 41 19.14 9.15 29.20
N PRO A 42 20.33 8.89 28.62
CA PRO A 42 21.50 8.39 29.37
C PRO A 42 22.09 9.41 30.33
N ILE A 43 21.60 10.65 30.35
CA ILE A 43 22.04 11.72 31.25
C ILE A 43 20.83 12.30 31.95
N THR A 44 20.87 12.36 33.28
CA THR A 44 19.80 12.88 34.13
C THR A 44 20.33 13.84 35.20
N GLU A 45 19.43 14.53 35.89
CA GLU A 45 19.75 15.48 36.96
C GLU A 45 20.41 14.76 38.15
N ASP A 46 21.45 15.34 38.75
CA ASP A 46 21.98 14.89 40.04
C ASP A 46 21.13 15.53 41.15
N PRO A 47 20.29 14.76 41.89
CA PRO A 47 19.38 15.31 42.88
C PRO A 47 20.09 15.87 44.12
N THR A 48 21.41 15.73 44.21
CA THR A 48 22.24 16.28 45.29
C THR A 48 23.02 17.54 44.88
N CYS A 49 23.12 17.85 43.57
CA CYS A 49 23.98 18.93 43.08
C CYS A 49 23.62 19.41 41.67
N GLU A 50 23.01 20.58 41.55
CA GLU A 50 22.65 21.20 40.26
C GLU A 50 23.84 21.42 39.30
N LYS A 51 25.08 21.46 39.81
CA LYS A 51 26.31 21.62 39.00
C LYS A 51 26.74 20.33 38.31
N ASN A 52 26.25 19.18 38.77
CA ASN A 52 26.59 17.86 38.22
C ASN A 52 25.41 17.28 37.44
N ARG A 53 25.66 16.25 36.65
CA ARG A 53 24.63 15.36 36.11
C ARG A 53 25.05 13.90 36.33
N TYR A 54 24.06 13.02 36.41
CA TYR A 54 24.28 11.58 36.46
C TYR A 54 24.28 11.03 35.04
N MET A 55 25.43 10.49 34.63
CA MET A 55 25.59 9.78 33.36
C MET A 55 25.38 8.29 33.62
N ILE A 56 24.21 7.79 33.23
CA ILE A 56 23.75 6.43 33.54
C ILE A 56 24.50 5.44 32.64
N LEU A 57 25.12 4.44 33.26
CA LEU A 57 25.86 3.39 32.58
C LEU A 57 24.93 2.28 32.10
N SER A 58 25.35 1.58 31.05
CA SER A 58 24.62 0.43 30.50
C SER A 58 24.50 -0.71 31.51
N GLU A 59 23.51 -1.59 31.30
CA GLU A 59 23.33 -2.82 32.08
C GLU A 59 24.54 -3.77 32.03
N ARG A 60 25.50 -3.54 31.12
CA ARG A 60 26.75 -4.30 30.98
C ARG A 60 27.87 -3.83 31.92
N VAL A 61 27.76 -2.63 32.50
CA VAL A 61 28.78 -2.09 33.43
C VAL A 61 28.33 -2.30 34.87
N GLN A 62 28.72 -3.44 35.43
CA GLN A 62 28.26 -3.95 36.72
C GLN A 62 29.35 -3.99 37.80
N ASN A 63 30.61 -3.69 37.49
CA ASN A 63 31.71 -3.63 38.47
C ASN A 63 31.94 -2.21 39.03
N PRO A 64 32.08 -2.01 40.37
CA PRO A 64 32.13 -0.66 40.97
C PRO A 64 33.39 0.16 40.65
N ASP A 65 34.47 -0.53 40.32
CA ASP A 65 35.76 0.01 39.88
C ASP A 65 35.78 0.42 38.40
N LEU A 66 34.68 0.17 37.67
CA LEU A 66 34.53 0.39 36.23
C LEU A 66 35.43 -0.49 35.35
N SER A 67 35.88 -1.65 35.86
CA SER A 67 36.68 -2.63 35.12
C SER A 67 36.02 -3.20 33.84
N ASP A 68 34.70 -3.02 33.67
CA ASP A 68 33.99 -3.34 32.43
C ASP A 68 34.26 -2.33 31.28
N ILE A 69 34.96 -1.23 31.57
CA ILE A 69 35.32 -0.16 30.63
C ILE A 69 36.83 -0.23 30.36
N PRO A 70 37.28 -0.18 29.08
CA PRO A 70 38.70 -0.19 28.73
C PRO A 70 39.51 0.89 29.46
N GLU A 71 40.69 0.52 29.96
CA GLU A 71 41.54 1.36 30.81
C GLU A 71 41.92 2.70 30.14
N GLU A 72 42.17 2.69 28.83
CA GLU A 72 42.40 3.88 27.99
C GLU A 72 41.26 4.92 28.10
N LYS A 73 40.00 4.48 27.92
CA LYS A 73 38.81 5.33 28.08
C LYS A 73 38.66 5.80 29.53
N LEU A 74 39.01 4.94 30.48
CA LEU A 74 38.89 5.24 31.90
C LEU A 74 39.91 6.30 32.34
N ASP A 75 41.13 6.28 31.79
CA ASP A 75 42.18 7.25 32.04
C ASP A 75 41.92 8.59 31.31
N GLU A 76 41.40 8.58 30.08
CA GLU A 76 40.92 9.80 29.42
C GLU A 76 39.84 10.49 30.27
N LEU A 77 38.91 9.71 30.85
CA LEU A 77 37.84 10.22 31.70
C LEU A 77 38.34 10.73 33.07
N LYS A 78 39.34 10.07 33.68
CA LYS A 78 40.02 10.56 34.90
C LYS A 78 40.78 11.87 34.64
N GLY A 79 41.40 12.00 33.47
CA GLY A 79 42.07 13.22 33.03
C GLY A 79 41.11 14.40 32.81
N LEU A 80 39.86 14.11 32.42
CA LEU A 80 38.81 15.12 32.25
C LEU A 80 38.28 15.67 33.59
N CYS A 81 38.01 14.80 34.58
CA CYS A 81 37.51 15.22 35.89
C CYS A 81 37.61 14.12 36.97
N LYS A 82 37.42 14.51 38.24
CA LYS A 82 37.22 13.54 39.32
C LYS A 82 35.88 12.83 39.14
N ILE A 83 35.93 11.57 38.73
CA ILE A 83 34.78 10.67 38.62
C ILE A 83 34.32 10.25 40.03
N GLU A 84 33.01 10.18 40.25
CA GLU A 84 32.40 9.46 41.38
C GLU A 84 31.33 8.51 40.84
N VAL A 85 31.42 7.23 41.22
CA VAL A 85 30.47 6.18 40.81
C VAL A 85 29.35 6.08 41.85
N VAL A 86 28.10 6.28 41.43
CA VAL A 86 26.93 6.21 42.31
C VAL A 86 25.99 5.07 41.88
N PRO A 87 25.29 4.41 42.82
CA PRO A 87 24.21 3.50 42.46
C PRO A 87 23.05 4.28 41.84
N TYR A 88 22.42 3.74 40.79
CA TYR A 88 21.27 4.33 40.13
C TYR A 88 20.16 3.29 39.96
N SER A 89 18.90 3.70 40.11
CA SER A 89 17.74 2.81 39.95
C SER A 89 16.76 3.45 38.97
N LEU A 90 16.38 2.69 37.94
CA LEU A 90 15.43 3.12 36.93
C LEU A 90 14.25 2.15 36.91
N THR A 91 13.02 2.67 36.98
CA THR A 91 11.80 1.87 36.80
C THR A 91 11.21 2.15 35.43
N LEU A 92 11.14 1.14 34.56
CA LEU A 92 10.39 1.20 33.31
C LEU A 92 8.97 0.73 33.58
N GLY A 93 8.10 1.64 34.02
CA GLY A 93 6.71 1.34 34.38
C GLY A 93 5.72 1.41 33.21
N TYR A 94 4.42 1.24 33.52
CA TYR A 94 3.34 1.17 32.52
C TYR A 94 3.46 2.20 31.39
N SER A 95 3.76 3.47 31.69
CA SER A 95 3.84 4.57 30.71
C SER A 95 4.94 4.43 29.64
N TYR A 96 5.99 3.63 29.90
CA TYR A 96 7.07 3.37 28.93
C TYR A 96 6.59 2.49 27.77
N TRP A 97 5.81 1.45 28.09
CA TRP A 97 5.42 0.38 27.17
C TRP A 97 4.27 0.77 26.22
N GLY A 98 4.32 0.28 24.97
CA GLY A 98 3.23 0.42 24.00
C GLY A 98 2.01 -0.47 24.29
N SER A 99 0.87 -0.19 23.65
CA SER A 99 -0.37 -0.96 23.83
C SER A 99 -0.20 -2.45 23.52
N ASP A 100 0.48 -2.79 22.43
CA ASP A 100 0.78 -4.17 22.02
C ASP A 100 1.52 -4.96 23.11
N HIS A 101 2.63 -4.42 23.62
CA HIS A 101 3.43 -5.04 24.68
C HIS A 101 2.62 -5.28 25.97
N ILE A 102 1.82 -4.28 26.36
CA ILE A 102 0.91 -4.37 27.51
C ILE A 102 -0.14 -5.47 27.30
N LEU A 103 -0.80 -5.51 26.13
CA LEU A 103 -1.85 -6.48 25.85
C LEU A 103 -1.32 -7.92 25.73
N LYS A 104 -0.13 -8.11 25.13
CA LYS A 104 0.56 -9.43 25.05
C LYS A 104 0.91 -10.02 26.42
N GLN A 105 0.98 -9.20 27.48
CA GLN A 105 1.23 -9.66 28.86
C GLN A 105 -0.06 -9.81 29.69
N ILE A 106 -1.19 -9.27 29.23
CA ILE A 106 -2.49 -9.36 29.89
C ILE A 106 -3.31 -10.53 29.35
N LEU A 107 -3.29 -10.74 28.03
CA LEU A 107 -4.09 -11.76 27.36
C LEU A 107 -3.44 -13.15 27.48
N PRO A 108 -4.24 -14.22 27.61
CA PRO A 108 -3.77 -15.60 27.51
C PRO A 108 -2.88 -15.88 26.29
N PRO A 109 -1.79 -16.68 26.42
CA PRO A 109 -0.95 -17.07 25.30
C PRO A 109 -1.75 -17.77 24.19
N GLY A 110 -1.54 -17.35 22.94
CA GLY A 110 -2.23 -17.86 21.76
C GLY A 110 -3.40 -16.99 21.27
N LEU A 111 -3.85 -16.00 22.04
CA LEU A 111 -4.82 -15.01 21.57
C LEU A 111 -4.12 -13.88 20.79
N GLU A 112 -4.69 -13.50 19.63
CA GLU A 112 -4.19 -12.36 18.86
C GLU A 112 -4.57 -11.04 19.56
N VAL A 113 -3.59 -10.15 19.74
CA VAL A 113 -3.86 -8.78 20.22
C VAL A 113 -4.52 -7.98 19.09
N PRO A 114 -5.59 -7.20 19.34
CA PRO A 114 -6.16 -6.26 18.36
C PRO A 114 -5.13 -5.26 17.82
N SER A 115 -4.51 -5.64 16.70
CA SER A 115 -3.36 -5.00 16.07
C SER A 115 -3.72 -3.74 15.28
N SER A 116 -4.99 -3.59 14.91
CA SER A 116 -5.54 -2.41 14.26
C SER A 116 -6.95 -2.10 14.76
N PHE A 117 -7.29 -0.81 14.79
CA PHE A 117 -8.63 -0.30 15.08
C PHE A 117 -8.91 0.90 14.18
N GLU A 118 -10.18 1.07 13.77
CA GLU A 118 -10.54 2.22 12.91
C GLU A 118 -10.61 3.47 13.79
N THR A 119 -9.89 4.54 13.43
CA THR A 119 -10.04 5.85 14.08
C THR A 119 -10.86 6.78 13.21
N ILE A 120 -11.79 7.50 13.86
CA ILE A 120 -12.65 8.47 13.20
C ILE A 120 -12.22 9.86 13.67
N VAL A 121 -11.40 10.48 12.84
CA VAL A 121 -10.77 11.78 13.11
C VAL A 121 -11.82 12.89 13.10
N LYS A 122 -11.78 13.76 14.11
CA LYS A 122 -12.63 14.95 14.25
C LYS A 122 -11.80 16.17 13.91
N TYR A 123 -11.98 16.71 12.70
CA TYR A 123 -11.33 17.95 12.27
C TYR A 123 -11.93 19.13 13.04
N SER A 124 -11.09 20.02 13.59
CA SER A 124 -11.54 21.19 14.34
C SER A 124 -10.76 22.42 13.92
N VAL A 125 -11.46 23.41 13.36
CA VAL A 125 -10.87 24.67 12.85
C VAL A 125 -10.31 25.55 14.00
N TYR A 126 -10.64 25.25 15.25
CA TYR A 126 -10.28 26.05 16.43
C TYR A 126 -9.29 25.38 17.39
N VAL A 127 -8.76 24.19 17.07
CA VAL A 127 -7.81 23.45 17.94
C VAL A 127 -6.63 22.95 17.11
N ILE A 128 -5.42 23.31 17.54
CA ILE A 128 -4.14 23.07 16.82
C ILE A 128 -3.71 21.58 16.83
N TYR A 129 -4.50 20.69 17.45
CA TYR A 129 -4.25 19.25 17.50
C TYR A 129 -5.35 18.47 16.79
N ILE A 130 -4.95 17.50 15.97
CA ILE A 130 -5.84 16.50 15.38
C ILE A 130 -6.34 15.57 16.50
N VAL A 131 -7.66 15.50 16.72
CA VAL A 131 -8.28 14.66 17.76
C VAL A 131 -8.99 13.48 17.10
N CYS A 132 -8.45 12.28 17.29
CA CYS A 132 -9.02 11.01 16.82
C CYS A 132 -10.21 10.56 17.67
N HIS A 133 -11.30 11.34 17.63
CA HIS A 133 -12.38 11.31 18.62
C HIS A 133 -12.90 9.91 18.98
N ILE A 134 -13.21 9.07 17.98
CA ILE A 134 -13.76 7.73 18.17
C ILE A 134 -12.76 6.68 17.67
N ALA A 135 -12.61 5.58 18.42
CA ALA A 135 -11.88 4.39 18.02
C ALA A 135 -12.79 3.16 18.02
N HIS A 136 -12.96 2.54 16.86
CA HIS A 136 -13.81 1.38 16.62
C HIS A 136 -12.96 0.10 16.64
N LEU A 137 -13.19 -0.70 17.69
CA LEU A 137 -12.69 -2.06 17.85
C LEU A 137 -13.68 -3.06 17.22
N ASN A 138 -13.16 -4.15 16.67
CA ASN A 138 -13.94 -5.31 16.25
C ASN A 138 -13.46 -6.53 17.05
N ILE A 139 -13.97 -6.65 18.28
CA ILE A 139 -13.52 -7.66 19.25
C ILE A 139 -14.20 -8.99 18.94
N HIS A 140 -13.40 -10.00 18.59
CA HIS A 140 -13.87 -11.37 18.36
C HIS A 140 -14.27 -12.06 19.68
N ASP A 141 -15.08 -13.12 19.58
CA ASP A 141 -15.72 -13.77 20.73
C ASP A 141 -14.71 -14.21 21.82
N ASP A 142 -13.55 -14.75 21.43
CA ASP A 142 -12.47 -15.17 22.34
C ASP A 142 -11.85 -14.00 23.14
N LEU A 143 -11.99 -12.77 22.66
CA LEU A 143 -11.49 -11.54 23.26
C LEU A 143 -12.56 -10.77 24.05
N LEU A 144 -13.85 -11.10 23.89
CA LEU A 144 -14.94 -10.47 24.64
C LEU A 144 -14.77 -10.53 26.18
N PRO A 145 -14.26 -11.62 26.79
CA PRO A 145 -13.95 -11.65 28.24
C PRO A 145 -12.90 -10.64 28.70
N HIS A 146 -12.13 -10.07 27.77
CA HIS A 146 -11.04 -9.13 28.04
C HIS A 146 -11.33 -7.70 27.57
N LYS A 147 -12.51 -7.45 26.97
CA LYS A 147 -12.83 -6.22 26.22
C LYS A 147 -12.63 -4.93 27.02
N ASP A 148 -12.97 -4.91 28.31
CA ASP A 148 -12.86 -3.72 29.16
C ASP A 148 -11.39 -3.34 29.41
N VAL A 149 -10.51 -4.34 29.52
CA VAL A 149 -9.07 -4.12 29.71
C VAL A 149 -8.41 -3.74 28.39
N ILE A 150 -8.81 -4.36 27.28
CA ILE A 150 -8.41 -3.96 25.93
C ILE A 150 -8.78 -2.48 25.71
N ALA A 151 -10.03 -2.10 25.96
CA ALA A 151 -10.50 -0.74 25.77
C ALA A 151 -9.81 0.28 26.69
N LYS A 152 -9.58 -0.04 27.98
CA LYS A 152 -8.77 0.82 28.87
C LYS A 152 -7.36 1.04 28.31
N VAL A 153 -6.65 -0.02 27.89
CA VAL A 153 -5.29 0.13 27.35
C VAL A 153 -5.30 0.93 26.05
N ILE A 154 -6.24 0.69 25.12
CA ILE A 154 -6.34 1.47 23.88
C ILE A 154 -6.66 2.95 24.16
N TYR A 155 -7.53 3.23 25.15
CA TYR A 155 -7.85 4.60 25.60
C TYR A 155 -6.62 5.28 26.24
N ASP A 156 -6.05 4.70 27.29
CA ASP A 156 -4.93 5.27 28.06
C ASP A 156 -3.71 5.57 27.17
N LYS A 157 -3.36 4.66 26.28
CA LYS A 157 -2.17 4.77 25.40
C LYS A 157 -2.34 5.78 24.27
N ASN A 158 -3.55 6.31 24.06
CA ASN A 158 -3.84 7.25 22.99
C ASN A 158 -4.53 8.54 23.44
N TYR A 159 -4.89 8.66 24.72
CA TYR A 159 -5.36 9.91 25.31
C TYR A 159 -4.30 11.01 25.13
N PRO A 160 -4.68 12.27 24.79
CA PRO A 160 -6.03 12.81 24.64
C PRO A 160 -6.60 12.73 23.20
N ARG A 161 -5.95 11.99 22.28
CA ARG A 161 -6.40 11.89 20.88
C ARG A 161 -7.70 11.10 20.78
N ILE A 162 -7.75 9.92 21.40
CA ILE A 162 -8.95 9.09 21.51
C ILE A 162 -9.77 9.56 22.71
N LYS A 163 -11.09 9.74 22.50
CA LYS A 163 -12.05 10.17 23.53
C LYS A 163 -13.18 9.17 23.74
N THR A 164 -13.49 8.34 22.76
CA THR A 164 -14.51 7.31 22.80
C THR A 164 -13.94 6.02 22.19
N VAL A 165 -13.97 4.91 22.92
CA VAL A 165 -13.65 3.58 22.39
C VAL A 165 -14.94 2.78 22.31
N VAL A 166 -15.27 2.30 21.12
CA VAL A 166 -16.47 1.50 20.86
C VAL A 166 -16.11 0.12 20.33
N ASN A 167 -16.96 -0.87 20.60
CA ASN A 167 -16.94 -2.16 19.96
C ASN A 167 -18.25 -2.38 19.19
N LYS A 168 -18.19 -3.00 18.03
CA LYS A 168 -19.40 -3.38 17.27
C LYS A 168 -20.04 -4.60 17.93
N VAL A 169 -21.35 -4.57 18.15
CA VAL A 169 -22.12 -5.68 18.72
C VAL A 169 -23.14 -6.24 17.74
N GLY A 170 -23.15 -7.56 17.58
CA GLY A 170 -24.10 -8.28 16.74
C GLY A 170 -23.91 -8.15 15.22
N THR A 171 -24.84 -8.75 14.48
CA THR A 171 -24.93 -8.69 13.02
C THR A 171 -25.88 -7.56 12.58
N ILE A 172 -25.63 -6.98 11.41
CA ILE A 172 -26.39 -5.81 10.94
C ILE A 172 -27.70 -6.25 10.26
N THR A 173 -28.74 -6.40 11.09
CA THR A 173 -30.06 -6.93 10.72
C THR A 173 -31.11 -5.86 10.42
N ASN A 174 -30.86 -4.60 10.77
CA ASN A 174 -31.77 -3.49 10.43
C ASN A 174 -31.78 -3.19 8.93
N GLU A 175 -32.84 -2.53 8.46
CA GLU A 175 -32.98 -2.13 7.05
C GLU A 175 -31.99 -1.02 6.65
N PHE A 176 -31.61 -0.15 7.59
CA PHE A 176 -30.82 1.06 7.34
C PHE A 176 -29.29 0.90 7.26
N ARG A 177 -28.73 -0.32 7.41
CA ARG A 177 -27.26 -0.52 7.23
C ARG A 177 -26.42 -0.20 8.48
N VAL A 178 -27.04 0.30 9.56
CA VAL A 178 -26.33 0.91 10.69
C VAL A 178 -25.86 -0.16 11.69
N PRO A 179 -24.55 -0.28 12.01
CA PRO A 179 -24.08 -1.20 13.03
C PRO A 179 -24.49 -0.75 14.44
N THR A 180 -24.84 -1.69 15.31
CA THR A 180 -24.98 -1.40 16.75
C THR A 180 -23.60 -1.37 17.40
N PHE A 181 -23.37 -0.39 18.27
CA PHE A 181 -22.11 -0.21 19.00
C PHE A 181 -22.33 -0.22 20.51
N GLU A 182 -21.41 -0.83 21.25
CA GLU A 182 -21.24 -0.61 22.69
C GLU A 182 -20.06 0.34 22.93
N ILE A 183 -20.19 1.25 23.91
CA ILE A 183 -19.08 2.11 24.33
C ILE A 183 -18.34 1.40 25.47
N LEU A 184 -17.06 1.10 25.26
CA LEU A 184 -16.21 0.39 26.23
C LEU A 184 -15.34 1.30 27.09
N ALA A 185 -14.97 2.48 26.57
CA ALA A 185 -14.23 3.48 27.35
C ALA A 185 -14.47 4.91 26.83
N GLY A 186 -14.37 5.90 27.72
CA GLY A 186 -14.38 7.31 27.36
C GLY A 186 -15.76 7.98 27.42
N GLN A 187 -16.03 8.88 26.46
CA GLN A 187 -17.21 9.77 26.46
C GLN A 187 -18.37 9.18 25.65
N ASN A 188 -19.61 9.47 26.05
CA ASN A 188 -20.80 9.15 25.25
C ASN A 188 -21.06 10.26 24.21
N ASP A 189 -20.11 10.45 23.29
CA ASP A 189 -20.23 11.30 22.09
C ASP A 189 -19.81 10.49 20.86
N MET A 190 -20.75 10.35 19.91
CA MET A 190 -20.59 9.64 18.64
C MET A 190 -20.63 10.60 17.44
N VAL A 191 -20.79 11.91 17.67
CA VAL A 191 -20.90 12.93 16.61
C VAL A 191 -19.51 13.41 16.23
N THR A 192 -19.15 13.29 14.96
CA THR A 192 -17.78 13.57 14.48
C THR A 192 -17.77 14.19 13.08
N GLU A 193 -16.61 14.73 12.70
CA GLU A 193 -16.41 15.51 11.47
C GLU A 193 -15.12 15.04 10.77
N VAL A 194 -15.28 14.13 9.82
CA VAL A 194 -14.19 13.52 9.04
C VAL A 194 -13.93 14.37 7.80
N LYS A 195 -12.68 14.44 7.33
CA LYS A 195 -12.32 15.10 6.07
C LYS A 195 -11.75 14.07 5.10
N GLN A 196 -12.36 13.92 3.93
CA GLN A 196 -11.93 12.97 2.88
C GLN A 196 -11.98 13.67 1.51
N TYR A 197 -10.98 13.46 0.65
CA TYR A 197 -10.88 14.09 -0.68
C TYR A 197 -11.28 15.59 -0.72
N ARG A 198 -10.77 16.38 0.25
CA ARG A 198 -11.10 17.81 0.47
C ARG A 198 -12.55 18.12 0.89
N ALA A 199 -13.50 17.20 0.76
CA ALA A 199 -14.83 17.27 1.36
C ALA A 199 -14.78 17.03 2.88
N THR A 200 -15.72 17.62 3.62
CA THR A 200 -15.86 17.48 5.08
C THR A 200 -17.22 16.87 5.41
N PHE A 201 -17.21 15.71 6.06
CA PHE A 201 -18.39 14.89 6.37
C PHE A 201 -18.66 14.91 7.87
N LYS A 202 -19.77 15.53 8.24
CA LYS A 202 -20.36 15.42 9.58
C LYS A 202 -21.25 14.18 9.63
N LEU A 203 -21.18 13.44 10.73
CA LEU A 203 -22.03 12.29 11.01
C LEU A 203 -22.19 12.06 12.51
N ASP A 204 -23.23 11.32 12.87
CA ASP A 204 -23.29 10.55 14.11
C ASP A 204 -23.02 9.09 13.76
N TYR A 205 -21.92 8.53 14.27
CA TYR A 205 -21.49 7.17 13.94
C TYR A 205 -22.44 6.08 14.48
N SER A 206 -23.42 6.44 15.32
CA SER A 206 -24.49 5.54 15.78
C SER A 206 -25.76 5.55 14.91
N LEU A 207 -25.89 6.47 13.96
CA LEU A 207 -27.10 6.68 13.14
C LEU A 207 -26.92 6.38 11.64
N VAL A 208 -25.69 6.31 11.14
CA VAL A 208 -25.40 6.10 9.71
C VAL A 208 -24.29 5.07 9.50
N TYR A 209 -24.30 4.41 8.34
CA TYR A 209 -23.16 3.57 7.93
C TYR A 209 -22.03 4.46 7.40
N TRP A 210 -20.82 4.26 7.91
CA TRP A 210 -19.60 4.93 7.44
C TRP A 210 -18.38 4.01 7.56
N ASN A 211 -17.49 4.05 6.57
CA ASN A 211 -16.22 3.31 6.61
C ASN A 211 -15.11 4.11 5.92
N SER A 212 -14.13 4.58 6.69
CA SER A 212 -13.03 5.41 6.17
C SER A 212 -12.12 4.67 5.19
N ARG A 213 -12.02 3.33 5.27
CA ARG A 213 -11.18 2.50 4.39
C ARG A 213 -11.65 2.47 2.92
N LEU A 214 -12.80 3.07 2.60
CA LEU A 214 -13.30 3.20 1.23
C LEU A 214 -12.85 4.51 0.54
N GLU A 215 -12.06 5.38 1.19
CA GLU A 215 -11.67 6.68 0.63
C GLU A 215 -11.05 6.58 -0.76
N HIS A 216 -10.09 5.67 -0.97
CA HIS A 216 -9.45 5.49 -2.26
C HIS A 216 -10.43 5.08 -3.37
N GLU A 217 -11.50 4.34 -3.03
CA GLU A 217 -12.54 3.96 -3.99
C GLU A 217 -13.51 5.12 -4.27
N HIS A 218 -13.89 5.88 -3.24
CA HIS A 218 -14.64 7.12 -3.42
C HIS A 218 -13.88 8.09 -4.35
N MET A 219 -12.57 8.26 -4.11
CA MET A 219 -11.69 9.05 -4.96
C MET A 219 -11.57 8.49 -6.38
N ARG A 220 -11.40 7.16 -6.54
CA ARG A 220 -11.24 6.52 -7.85
C ARG A 220 -12.48 6.69 -8.72
N LEU A 221 -13.68 6.43 -8.21
CA LEU A 221 -14.89 6.57 -9.01
C LEU A 221 -15.17 8.06 -9.32
N VAL A 222 -15.06 8.93 -8.32
CA VAL A 222 -15.26 10.37 -8.52
C VAL A 222 -14.22 10.97 -9.47
N SER A 223 -12.99 10.44 -9.55
CA SER A 223 -11.96 10.95 -10.46
C SER A 223 -12.37 10.85 -11.93
N GLN A 224 -13.22 9.89 -12.29
CA GLN A 224 -13.70 9.67 -13.66
C GLN A 224 -14.71 10.73 -14.11
N PHE A 225 -15.53 11.26 -13.20
CA PHE A 225 -16.59 12.23 -13.52
C PHE A 225 -16.06 13.60 -13.94
N ARG A 226 -16.80 14.33 -14.77
CA ARG A 226 -16.46 15.65 -15.32
C ARG A 226 -17.47 16.71 -14.91
N ALA A 227 -17.03 17.97 -14.89
CA ALA A 227 -17.90 19.10 -14.59
C ALA A 227 -19.04 19.20 -15.62
N GLY A 228 -20.28 19.30 -15.14
CA GLY A 228 -21.49 19.32 -15.96
C GLY A 228 -22.15 17.95 -16.20
N GLU A 229 -21.50 16.83 -15.86
CA GLU A 229 -22.13 15.50 -15.95
C GLU A 229 -23.23 15.31 -14.90
N THR A 230 -24.21 14.47 -15.23
CA THR A 230 -25.36 14.12 -14.39
C THR A 230 -25.14 12.76 -13.74
N ILE A 231 -25.03 12.75 -12.41
CA ILE A 231 -24.71 11.58 -11.59
C ILE A 231 -25.93 11.16 -10.76
N CYS A 232 -26.25 9.88 -10.76
CA CYS A 232 -27.35 9.31 -9.98
C CYS A 232 -26.82 8.32 -8.94
N ASP A 233 -26.82 8.69 -7.66
CA ASP A 233 -26.38 7.82 -6.55
C ASP A 233 -27.61 7.22 -5.85
N MET A 234 -27.83 5.91 -6.01
CA MET A 234 -29.03 5.22 -5.52
C MET A 234 -28.97 4.86 -4.02
N PHE A 235 -27.76 4.83 -3.44
CA PHE A 235 -27.46 4.41 -2.07
C PHE A 235 -26.42 5.35 -1.45
N ALA A 236 -26.75 6.63 -1.44
CA ALA A 236 -25.82 7.73 -1.23
C ALA A 236 -25.32 7.88 0.21
N GLY A 237 -25.94 7.26 1.22
CA GLY A 237 -25.58 7.45 2.62
C GLY A 237 -25.50 8.94 3.00
N ILE A 238 -24.38 9.35 3.60
CA ILE A 238 -24.09 10.77 3.91
C ILE A 238 -23.38 11.54 2.76
N GLY A 239 -23.29 10.93 1.57
CA GLY A 239 -22.79 11.50 0.32
C GLY A 239 -21.31 11.31 -0.02
N PRO A 240 -20.65 10.15 0.24
CA PRO A 240 -19.22 9.99 -0.03
C PRO A 240 -18.85 10.09 -1.52
N PHE A 241 -19.75 9.74 -2.45
CA PHE A 241 -19.61 10.06 -3.88
C PHE A 241 -20.29 11.40 -4.22
N ALA A 242 -21.52 11.60 -3.74
CA ALA A 242 -22.36 12.74 -4.10
C ALA A 242 -21.73 14.11 -3.78
N ILE A 243 -21.12 14.29 -2.60
CA ILE A 243 -20.53 15.56 -2.21
C ILE A 243 -19.26 15.87 -3.02
N PRO A 244 -18.28 14.94 -3.19
CA PRO A 244 -17.17 15.13 -4.11
C PRO A 244 -17.54 15.34 -5.59
N ALA A 245 -18.54 14.63 -6.11
CA ALA A 245 -19.02 14.83 -7.48
C ALA A 245 -19.61 16.23 -7.66
N ALA A 246 -20.42 16.70 -6.71
CA ALA A 246 -20.93 18.07 -6.72
C ALA A 246 -19.81 19.11 -6.53
N GLN A 247 -18.75 18.82 -5.76
CA GLN A 247 -17.55 19.68 -5.66
C GLN A 247 -16.76 19.76 -6.98
N LYS A 248 -16.82 18.74 -7.84
CA LYS A 248 -16.32 18.78 -9.22
C LYS A 248 -17.21 19.60 -10.17
N GLY A 249 -18.42 19.99 -9.76
CA GLY A 249 -19.40 20.67 -10.59
C GLY A 249 -20.28 19.73 -11.42
N CYS A 250 -20.42 18.47 -11.01
CA CYS A 250 -21.45 17.57 -11.52
C CYS A 250 -22.82 17.92 -10.90
N VAL A 251 -23.92 17.61 -11.58
CA VAL A 251 -25.27 17.66 -11.00
C VAL A 251 -25.61 16.28 -10.45
N VAL A 252 -25.97 16.20 -9.16
CA VAL A 252 -26.12 14.91 -8.48
C VAL A 252 -27.55 14.71 -7.96
N TYR A 253 -28.18 13.62 -8.37
CA TYR A 253 -29.40 13.09 -7.79
C TYR A 253 -29.03 11.96 -6.83
N ALA A 254 -29.24 12.16 -5.54
CA ALA A 254 -28.74 11.28 -4.48
C ALA A 254 -29.88 10.78 -3.59
N ASN A 255 -30.03 9.47 -3.47
CA ASN A 255 -31.07 8.80 -2.70
C ASN A 255 -30.46 7.86 -1.64
N ASP A 256 -31.11 7.75 -0.49
CA ASP A 256 -30.81 6.74 0.52
C ASP A 256 -32.09 6.42 1.32
N LEU A 257 -32.26 5.18 1.75
CA LEU A 257 -33.44 4.75 2.50
C LEU A 257 -33.43 5.26 3.95
N ASN A 258 -32.25 5.47 4.55
CA ASN A 258 -32.12 5.93 5.92
C ASN A 258 -32.36 7.45 6.02
N PRO A 259 -33.37 7.92 6.79
CA PRO A 259 -33.63 9.35 6.93
C PRO A 259 -32.48 10.12 7.60
N ASP A 260 -31.70 9.48 8.48
CA ASP A 260 -30.52 10.09 9.10
C ASP A 260 -29.34 10.18 8.12
N SER A 261 -29.18 9.21 7.20
CA SER A 261 -28.25 9.33 6.07
C SER A 261 -28.55 10.60 5.27
N ILE A 262 -29.82 10.81 4.90
CA ILE A 262 -30.25 11.97 4.13
C ILE A 262 -30.21 13.28 4.92
N ARG A 263 -30.42 13.23 6.25
CA ARG A 263 -30.16 14.38 7.14
C ARG A 263 -28.70 14.82 7.07
N TYR A 264 -27.76 13.87 7.17
CA TYR A 264 -26.34 14.17 7.10
C TYR A 264 -25.87 14.51 5.69
N LEU A 265 -26.42 13.91 4.63
CA LEU A 265 -26.16 14.30 3.24
C LEU A 265 -26.47 15.80 3.02
N LYS A 266 -27.61 16.29 3.49
CA LYS A 266 -28.00 17.70 3.38
C LYS A 266 -27.06 18.62 4.19
N ILE A 267 -26.77 18.27 5.44
CA ILE A 267 -25.78 18.96 6.27
C ILE A 267 -24.40 19.01 5.59
N ASN A 268 -23.98 17.91 4.95
CA ASN A 268 -22.70 17.83 4.26
C ASN A 268 -22.70 18.65 2.96
N ALA A 269 -23.81 18.71 2.22
CA ALA A 269 -23.94 19.59 1.07
C ALA A 269 -23.84 21.08 1.44
N GLU A 270 -24.40 21.48 2.60
CA GLU A 270 -24.25 22.83 3.15
C GLU A 270 -22.81 23.13 3.60
N ILE A 271 -22.21 22.24 4.41
CA ILE A 271 -20.81 22.37 4.89
C ILE A 271 -19.84 22.54 3.72
N ASN A 272 -20.03 21.76 2.65
CA ASN A 272 -19.16 21.76 1.47
C ASN A 272 -19.55 22.77 0.40
N LYS A 273 -20.66 23.51 0.60
CA LYS A 273 -21.17 24.58 -0.28
C LYS A 273 -21.53 24.09 -1.68
N VAL A 274 -22.21 22.94 -1.73
CA VAL A 274 -22.66 22.25 -2.95
C VAL A 274 -24.17 21.93 -2.94
N GLY A 275 -24.95 22.51 -2.01
CA GLY A 275 -26.40 22.30 -1.93
C GLY A 275 -27.14 22.55 -3.25
N ASP A 276 -26.74 23.57 -4.00
CA ASP A 276 -27.32 23.93 -5.31
C ASP A 276 -27.06 22.87 -6.42
N LEU A 277 -26.28 21.83 -6.14
CA LEU A 277 -25.90 20.75 -7.06
C LEU A 277 -26.28 19.34 -6.56
N VAL A 278 -26.89 19.21 -5.37
CA VAL A 278 -27.23 17.91 -4.75
C VAL A 278 -28.73 17.82 -4.46
N CYS A 279 -29.46 17.15 -5.35
CA CYS A 279 -30.87 16.83 -5.17
C CYS A 279 -31.00 15.57 -4.29
N ALA A 280 -31.37 15.75 -3.01
CA ALA A 280 -31.37 14.69 -2.00
C ALA A 280 -32.78 14.11 -1.70
N TYR A 281 -32.96 12.81 -1.98
CA TYR A 281 -34.20 12.04 -1.88
C TYR A 281 -34.13 11.00 -0.74
N ASN A 282 -35.27 10.67 -0.13
CA ASN A 282 -35.37 9.61 0.88
C ASN A 282 -36.53 8.67 0.52
N MET A 283 -36.24 7.62 -0.24
CA MET A 283 -37.22 6.60 -0.65
C MET A 283 -36.50 5.29 -1.04
N ASP A 284 -37.29 4.24 -1.31
CA ASP A 284 -36.77 3.02 -1.93
C ASP A 284 -36.12 3.33 -3.31
N ALA A 285 -35.00 2.67 -3.59
CA ALA A 285 -34.17 2.97 -4.75
C ALA A 285 -34.83 2.60 -6.11
N ARG A 286 -35.78 1.66 -6.16
CA ARG A 286 -36.56 1.42 -7.38
C ARG A 286 -37.55 2.54 -7.63
N ASN A 287 -38.29 2.93 -6.59
CA ASN A 287 -39.21 4.07 -6.65
C ASN A 287 -38.50 5.38 -7.03
N PHE A 288 -37.28 5.59 -6.52
CA PHE A 288 -36.41 6.71 -6.90
C PHE A 288 -36.14 6.73 -8.42
N ILE A 289 -35.61 5.63 -8.99
CA ILE A 289 -35.31 5.56 -10.43
C ILE A 289 -36.60 5.66 -11.28
N LEU A 290 -37.70 5.05 -10.85
CA LEU A 290 -39.01 5.14 -11.51
C LEU A 290 -39.54 6.58 -11.56
N GLN A 291 -39.36 7.39 -10.50
CA GLN A 291 -39.73 8.81 -10.52
C GLN A 291 -38.72 9.67 -11.30
N LEU A 292 -37.43 9.36 -11.21
CA LEU A 292 -36.36 10.11 -11.86
C LEU A 292 -36.42 10.02 -13.39
N MET A 293 -36.75 8.83 -13.92
CA MET A 293 -36.82 8.55 -15.36
C MET A 293 -38.21 8.76 -15.97
N ALA A 294 -39.22 9.19 -15.19
CA ALA A 294 -40.56 9.42 -15.68
C ALA A 294 -40.66 10.67 -16.56
N VAL A 295 -41.13 10.52 -17.81
CA VAL A 295 -41.42 11.62 -18.72
C VAL A 295 -42.74 12.30 -18.31
N PRO A 296 -42.77 13.62 -18.04
CA PRO A 296 -44.00 14.30 -17.61
C PRO A 296 -45.11 14.32 -18.68
N ASP A 297 -46.35 14.19 -18.22
CA ASP A 297 -47.61 14.28 -19.00
C ASP A 297 -47.71 15.48 -19.95
N SER A 298 -47.00 16.58 -19.65
CA SER A 298 -46.97 17.80 -20.45
C SER A 298 -46.19 17.66 -21.75
N GLU A 299 -45.19 16.77 -21.82
CA GLU A 299 -44.36 16.60 -23.03
C GLU A 299 -44.93 15.54 -23.97
N ILE A 300 -45.76 14.63 -23.46
CA ILE A 300 -46.42 13.56 -24.23
C ILE A 300 -47.50 14.13 -25.18
N LYS A 301 -48.04 15.32 -24.91
CA LYS A 301 -49.27 15.87 -25.54
C LYS A 301 -49.04 16.93 -26.63
N MET A 302 -47.79 17.15 -27.09
CA MET A 302 -47.48 18.22 -28.07
C MET A 302 -47.14 17.72 -29.48
N GLU A 303 -48.18 17.53 -30.30
CA GLU A 303 -48.15 17.86 -31.74
C GLU A 303 -49.54 18.40 -32.17
N PRO A 304 -49.68 19.08 -33.33
CA PRO A 304 -49.98 20.52 -33.27
C PRO A 304 -51.47 20.90 -33.31
N ASN A 305 -51.85 21.89 -32.49
CA ASN A 305 -52.84 22.90 -32.91
C ASN A 305 -52.77 24.24 -32.13
N VAL A 306 -53.31 25.28 -32.76
CA VAL A 306 -53.06 26.72 -32.56
C VAL A 306 -53.31 27.32 -31.15
N LEU A 307 -52.24 27.87 -30.57
CA LEU A 307 -52.13 29.05 -29.67
C LEU A 307 -53.41 29.76 -29.15
N LYS A 308 -53.55 29.82 -27.81
CA LYS A 308 -53.86 31.07 -27.05
C LYS A 308 -53.35 31.01 -25.60
N ARG A 309 -53.59 32.07 -24.81
CA ARG A 309 -52.66 32.59 -23.78
C ARG A 309 -53.27 32.64 -22.36
N GLU A 310 -52.36 32.79 -21.38
CA GLU A 310 -52.53 33.45 -20.07
C GLU A 310 -53.03 32.68 -18.81
N THR A 311 -52.04 32.36 -17.95
CA THR A 311 -51.97 32.62 -16.48
C THR A 311 -52.66 31.71 -15.45
N CYS A 312 -52.19 31.91 -14.20
CA CYS A 312 -52.58 31.29 -12.91
C CYS A 312 -52.05 29.85 -12.67
N GLU A 313 -51.62 29.47 -11.46
CA GLU A 313 -51.48 30.24 -10.20
C GLU A 313 -50.41 29.66 -9.25
N LYS A 314 -49.97 30.46 -8.27
CA LYS A 314 -49.28 29.92 -7.08
C LYS A 314 -50.32 29.28 -6.16
N TYR A 315 -50.09 28.04 -5.75
CA TYR A 315 -50.78 27.46 -4.60
C TYR A 315 -49.82 27.26 -3.43
N GLU A 316 -49.90 28.19 -2.48
CA GLU A 316 -49.64 27.87 -1.08
C GLU A 316 -50.85 27.09 -0.54
N MET A 317 -50.65 26.17 0.40
CA MET A 317 -51.74 25.66 1.23
C MET A 317 -51.38 25.84 2.71
N GLN A 318 -52.15 26.70 3.38
CA GLN A 318 -52.21 26.75 4.84
C GLN A 318 -53.11 25.62 5.37
N ALA A 319 -53.03 25.38 6.68
CA ALA A 319 -53.81 24.37 7.39
C ALA A 319 -55.21 24.88 7.80
N SER A 320 -55.88 24.12 8.70
CA SER A 320 -57.09 24.50 9.47
C SER A 320 -58.45 24.29 8.74
N GLU A 321 -59.57 23.91 9.38
CA GLU A 321 -59.79 23.42 10.76
C GLU A 321 -61.22 22.84 11.01
N GLU A 322 -61.49 22.50 12.30
CA GLU A 322 -62.81 22.51 13.01
C GLU A 322 -63.89 21.40 12.74
N SER A 323 -64.76 21.02 13.71
CA SER A 323 -64.72 21.15 15.20
C SER A 323 -65.82 20.37 15.98
N LYS A 324 -65.60 20.14 17.30
CA LYS A 324 -66.57 19.95 18.44
C LYS A 324 -67.41 18.64 18.48
N SER A 325 -67.92 18.10 19.61
CA SER A 325 -68.04 18.58 21.02
C SER A 325 -68.01 17.47 22.13
N GLU A 326 -67.42 17.80 23.29
CA GLU A 326 -67.69 17.45 24.72
C GLU A 326 -68.45 16.16 25.20
N ASN A 327 -67.89 15.42 26.19
CA ASN A 327 -68.39 15.37 27.60
C ASN A 327 -67.59 14.48 28.61
N GLY A 328 -67.30 15.02 29.82
CA GLY A 328 -67.04 14.31 31.11
C GLY A 328 -65.71 13.53 31.35
N THR A 329 -65.14 13.37 32.57
CA THR A 329 -65.42 13.97 33.92
C THR A 329 -64.20 13.88 34.88
N LEU A 330 -63.64 15.04 35.27
CA LEU A 330 -63.02 15.51 36.55
C LEU A 330 -62.28 14.63 37.61
N THR A 331 -61.25 15.26 38.22
CA THR A 331 -60.56 15.03 39.55
C THR A 331 -59.57 13.84 39.65
N VAL A 332 -58.56 13.80 40.56
CA VAL A 332 -58.31 14.44 41.90
C VAL A 332 -56.84 14.89 42.07
N GLU A 333 -56.55 15.83 43.00
CA GLU A 333 -55.20 16.31 43.38
C GLU A 333 -54.52 15.52 44.53
N ALA A 334 -53.18 15.61 44.56
CA ALA A 334 -52.27 15.61 45.73
C ALA A 334 -52.20 14.40 46.71
N LYS A 335 -50.96 13.89 46.92
CA LYS A 335 -50.25 14.07 48.21
C LYS A 335 -48.75 13.70 48.17
N GLU A 336 -48.02 14.23 49.15
CA GLU A 336 -46.58 14.03 49.38
C GLU A 336 -46.28 12.85 50.34
N VAL A 337 -45.08 12.25 50.14
CA VAL A 337 -44.01 11.89 51.11
C VAL A 337 -44.41 11.36 52.52
N PRO A 338 -43.73 10.29 53.00
CA PRO A 338 -42.89 10.46 54.19
C PRO A 338 -41.50 9.78 54.11
N ASP A 339 -40.48 10.47 54.62
CA ASP A 339 -39.16 9.90 54.94
C ASP A 339 -39.17 9.08 56.24
N ASN A 340 -38.35 8.02 56.29
CA ASN A 340 -37.30 7.74 57.32
C ASN A 340 -37.11 6.24 57.60
N ILE A 341 -35.85 5.82 57.76
CA ILE A 341 -35.30 5.45 59.08
C ILE A 341 -33.75 5.36 59.03
N THR A 342 -33.13 6.03 60.01
CA THR A 342 -31.71 5.99 60.42
C THR A 342 -31.23 4.56 60.76
N SER A 343 -29.96 4.14 60.73
CA SER A 343 -28.67 4.76 61.13
C SER A 343 -27.52 3.82 60.65
N ASN A 344 -26.20 3.99 60.83
CA ASN A 344 -25.34 4.73 61.78
C ASN A 344 -23.95 5.00 61.14
N LEU A 345 -23.31 6.13 61.45
CA LEU A 345 -21.90 6.24 61.88
C LEU A 345 -21.57 7.71 62.27
N VAL A 346 -20.61 7.92 63.18
CA VAL A 346 -20.55 9.15 64.02
C VAL A 346 -19.18 9.86 64.00
N PHE A 347 -19.25 11.19 63.86
CA PHE A 347 -18.30 12.28 64.19
C PHE A 347 -16.89 12.02 64.75
N ALA A 348 -15.89 12.69 64.13
CA ALA A 348 -15.04 13.75 64.73
C ALA A 348 -14.37 14.54 63.56
N GLN A 349 -14.58 15.86 63.37
CA GLN A 349 -14.00 17.05 64.04
C GLN A 349 -12.45 17.15 63.95
N GLY A 350 -11.80 18.26 63.55
CA GLY A 350 -12.25 19.61 63.10
C GLY A 350 -11.39 20.13 61.91
N SER A 351 -11.69 21.26 61.23
CA SER A 351 -11.74 22.68 61.68
C SER A 351 -10.35 23.20 62.11
N SER A 352 -9.78 24.33 61.66
CA SER A 352 -10.24 25.50 60.84
C SER A 352 -8.99 26.17 60.17
N ARG A 353 -8.91 27.31 59.43
CA ARG A 353 -9.68 28.59 59.31
C ARG A 353 -9.47 29.29 57.94
N THR A 354 -10.34 30.28 57.62
CA THR A 354 -10.17 31.59 56.90
C THR A 354 -9.20 31.71 55.69
N ALA A 355 -9.60 32.14 54.48
CA ALA A 355 -10.25 33.40 54.00
C ALA A 355 -9.25 34.57 53.72
N ASP A 356 -9.42 35.53 52.79
CA ASP A 356 -10.49 35.83 51.81
C ASP A 356 -10.04 36.82 50.69
N THR A 357 -10.93 37.18 49.74
CA THR A 357 -10.95 38.39 48.85
C THR A 357 -9.84 38.56 47.78
N SER A 358 -10.00 39.28 46.65
CA SER A 358 -11.11 39.89 45.85
C SER A 358 -10.53 40.31 44.46
N VAL A 359 -11.15 40.95 43.44
CA VAL A 359 -12.42 41.71 43.20
C VAL A 359 -12.92 41.38 41.76
N SER A 360 -13.96 42.03 41.22
CA SER A 360 -14.39 41.96 39.80
C SER A 360 -14.52 43.35 39.12
N ALA A 361 -14.58 43.36 37.78
CA ALA A 361 -14.46 44.52 36.88
C ALA A 361 -15.60 45.59 36.90
N VAL A 362 -15.37 46.80 36.32
CA VAL A 362 -16.45 47.67 35.77
C VAL A 362 -15.97 48.81 34.80
N LYS A 363 -16.74 49.02 33.71
CA LYS A 363 -16.99 50.20 32.81
C LYS A 363 -15.86 51.11 32.20
N ARG A 364 -15.78 51.09 30.84
CA ARG A 364 -16.17 52.14 29.82
C ARG A 364 -16.38 53.61 30.29
N PRO A 365 -16.15 54.67 29.44
CA PRO A 365 -16.80 54.84 28.10
C PRO A 365 -16.07 55.69 26.99
N SER A 366 -16.73 55.82 25.81
CA SER A 366 -16.79 56.99 24.84
C SER A 366 -15.50 57.63 24.25
N GLU A 367 -15.43 58.20 23.03
CA GLU A 367 -16.38 58.34 21.89
C GLU A 367 -15.66 58.77 20.57
N ASN A 368 -16.37 58.63 19.44
CA ASN A 368 -16.38 59.44 18.19
C ASN A 368 -15.19 60.34 17.76
N GLY A 369 -14.84 60.29 16.45
CA GLY A 369 -14.09 61.35 15.76
C GLY A 369 -13.67 61.00 14.32
N CYS A 370 -14.08 61.80 13.32
CA CYS A 370 -13.75 61.61 11.90
C CYS A 370 -12.97 62.79 11.30
N ALA A 371 -12.44 62.56 10.09
CA ALA A 371 -12.32 63.49 8.94
C ALA A 371 -10.90 63.86 8.44
N ASP A 372 -10.70 63.62 7.14
CA ASP A 372 -10.02 64.41 6.09
C ASP A 372 -8.56 64.92 6.26
N GLY A 373 -7.76 65.06 5.19
CA GLY A 373 -7.97 64.64 3.79
C GLY A 373 -7.10 65.41 2.76
N ILE A 374 -7.02 64.86 1.53
CA ILE A 374 -6.57 65.50 0.27
C ILE A 374 -5.05 65.81 0.14
N GLY A 375 -4.36 65.48 -0.98
CA GLY A 375 -4.75 64.66 -2.14
C GLY A 375 -3.94 64.89 -3.43
N THR A 376 -4.12 63.99 -4.42
CA THR A 376 -3.70 64.07 -5.86
C THR A 376 -2.18 64.13 -6.16
N THR A 377 -1.61 63.49 -7.20
CA THR A 377 -2.08 62.85 -8.46
C THR A 377 -1.02 61.78 -8.90
N VAL A 378 -1.03 60.94 -9.97
CA VAL A 378 -1.83 60.79 -11.22
C VAL A 378 -1.90 59.30 -11.69
N ALA A 379 -1.94 59.04 -13.01
CA ALA A 379 -2.14 57.79 -13.77
C ALA A 379 -0.81 57.27 -14.44
N SER A 380 -0.68 56.10 -15.10
CA SER A 380 -1.37 54.78 -15.15
C SER A 380 -0.73 53.88 -16.24
N ARG A 381 -0.61 52.53 -16.05
CA ARG A 381 -1.07 51.46 -17.00
C ARG A 381 -0.61 50.00 -16.71
N ARG A 382 -1.59 49.15 -16.40
CA ARG A 382 -1.87 47.77 -16.88
C ARG A 382 -0.75 46.71 -17.09
N LYS A 383 -0.80 45.66 -16.24
CA LYS A 383 -1.01 44.21 -16.56
C LYS A 383 -1.26 43.49 -15.22
N GLY A 384 -2.09 42.46 -15.07
CA GLY A 384 -3.05 41.83 -15.98
C GLY A 384 -3.56 40.51 -15.36
N SER A 385 -4.59 40.56 -14.50
CA SER A 385 -5.09 39.38 -13.77
C SER A 385 -6.38 38.83 -14.38
N ALA A 386 -6.40 37.52 -14.65
CA ALA A 386 -7.56 36.79 -15.12
C ALA A 386 -7.81 35.56 -14.24
N ASN A 387 -8.76 35.67 -13.31
CA ASN A 387 -9.56 34.54 -12.85
C ASN A 387 -10.87 35.05 -12.24
N LYS A 388 -11.78 35.46 -13.13
CA LYS A 388 -13.11 35.96 -12.77
C LYS A 388 -13.99 34.77 -12.41
N ARG A 389 -14.02 34.39 -11.12
CA ARG A 389 -14.97 33.40 -10.57
C ARG A 389 -16.37 33.66 -11.17
N MET A 390 -16.93 32.67 -11.84
CA MET A 390 -18.31 32.77 -12.33
C MET A 390 -19.25 32.81 -11.14
N ARG A 391 -20.25 33.69 -11.24
CA ARG A 391 -21.40 33.74 -10.33
C ARG A 391 -22.41 32.73 -10.85
N GLY A 392 -23.14 32.05 -9.96
CA GLY A 392 -23.96 30.90 -10.31
C GLY A 392 -24.92 31.16 -11.49
N SER A 393 -24.94 30.21 -12.42
CA SER A 393 -26.09 29.97 -13.29
C SER A 393 -27.17 29.24 -12.50
N GLU A 394 -28.43 29.62 -12.68
CA GLU A 394 -29.59 28.90 -12.15
C GLU A 394 -29.63 27.47 -12.74
N MET A 395 -30.26 26.51 -12.05
CA MET A 395 -30.41 25.12 -12.52
C MET A 395 -31.22 25.06 -13.83
N SER A 396 -30.54 25.07 -14.97
CA SER A 396 -31.17 25.09 -16.29
C SER A 396 -31.56 23.69 -16.77
N ASN A 397 -32.74 23.22 -16.36
CA ASN A 397 -33.48 22.11 -16.97
C ASN A 397 -32.65 20.85 -17.30
N VAL A 398 -31.85 20.35 -16.36
CA VAL A 398 -31.37 18.95 -16.43
C VAL A 398 -32.60 18.05 -16.25
N LYS A 399 -32.96 17.33 -17.31
CA LYS A 399 -34.07 16.38 -17.34
C LYS A 399 -33.49 14.96 -17.28
N PRO A 400 -33.57 14.24 -16.15
CA PRO A 400 -32.93 12.93 -16.03
C PRO A 400 -33.51 11.87 -16.98
N TRP A 401 -34.78 12.00 -17.37
CA TRP A 401 -35.43 11.19 -18.40
C TRP A 401 -34.94 11.47 -19.85
N GLU A 402 -34.19 12.56 -20.06
CA GLU A 402 -33.47 12.79 -21.32
C GLU A 402 -32.01 12.35 -21.24
N HIS A 403 -31.33 12.48 -20.09
CA HIS A 403 -29.92 12.09 -19.95
C HIS A 403 -29.46 11.87 -18.50
N VAL A 404 -28.64 10.84 -18.30
CA VAL A 404 -27.78 10.59 -17.12
C VAL A 404 -26.47 9.98 -17.60
N ASP A 405 -25.34 10.47 -17.11
CA ASP A 405 -24.01 9.99 -17.50
C ASP A 405 -23.61 8.71 -16.76
N HIS A 406 -23.83 8.72 -15.43
CA HIS A 406 -23.41 7.69 -14.49
C HIS A 406 -24.47 7.38 -13.42
N VAL A 407 -24.65 6.10 -13.09
CA VAL A 407 -25.47 5.59 -11.97
C VAL A 407 -24.56 4.81 -11.01
N ILE A 408 -24.67 5.09 -9.71
CA ILE A 408 -23.89 4.46 -8.64
C ILE A 408 -24.82 3.64 -7.74
N MET A 409 -24.46 2.38 -7.48
CA MET A 409 -25.19 1.50 -6.57
C MET A 409 -24.26 0.90 -5.50
N ASN A 410 -23.92 1.70 -4.49
CA ASN A 410 -23.02 1.32 -3.39
C ASN A 410 -23.71 0.50 -2.27
N LEU A 411 -24.38 -0.60 -2.63
CA LEU A 411 -24.98 -1.53 -1.67
C LEU A 411 -24.54 -2.98 -1.94
N PRO A 412 -23.29 -3.37 -1.56
CA PRO A 412 -22.63 -4.55 -2.12
C PRO A 412 -23.27 -5.90 -1.78
N ALA A 413 -24.23 -5.92 -0.84
CA ALA A 413 -24.98 -7.12 -0.48
C ALA A 413 -26.17 -7.42 -1.42
N SER A 414 -26.63 -6.44 -2.22
CA SER A 414 -27.88 -6.56 -2.98
C SER A 414 -28.00 -5.67 -4.23
N ALA A 415 -27.04 -4.80 -4.54
CA ALA A 415 -27.14 -3.86 -5.66
C ALA A 415 -27.43 -4.52 -7.02
N LEU A 416 -26.87 -5.71 -7.29
CA LEU A 416 -27.17 -6.51 -8.49
C LEU A 416 -28.68 -6.75 -8.67
N GLN A 417 -29.42 -6.92 -7.56
CA GLN A 417 -30.86 -7.16 -7.57
C GLN A 417 -31.66 -5.90 -7.98
N PHE A 418 -31.10 -4.71 -7.84
CA PHE A 418 -31.72 -3.43 -8.24
C PHE A 418 -31.47 -3.06 -9.71
N LEU A 419 -30.72 -3.88 -10.46
CA LEU A 419 -30.62 -3.73 -11.92
C LEU A 419 -31.95 -3.98 -12.64
N ASP A 420 -32.89 -4.66 -11.98
CA ASP A 420 -34.24 -4.92 -12.47
C ASP A 420 -35.04 -3.66 -12.83
N VAL A 421 -34.77 -2.53 -12.18
CA VAL A 421 -35.45 -1.24 -12.45
C VAL A 421 -35.11 -0.65 -13.81
N PHE A 422 -34.01 -1.06 -14.45
CA PHE A 422 -33.61 -0.55 -15.76
C PHE A 422 -34.28 -1.29 -16.94
N ARG A 423 -35.03 -2.36 -16.66
CA ARG A 423 -35.78 -3.15 -17.67
C ARG A 423 -36.87 -2.31 -18.34
N GLY A 424 -36.62 -1.82 -19.55
CA GLY A 424 -37.64 -1.12 -20.33
C GLY A 424 -38.15 0.16 -19.66
N ILE A 425 -37.29 0.87 -18.93
CA ILE A 425 -37.65 2.16 -18.31
C ILE A 425 -37.33 3.35 -19.23
N ILE A 426 -36.32 3.21 -20.09
CA ILE A 426 -35.80 4.33 -20.89
C ILE A 426 -36.61 4.44 -22.19
N GLN A 427 -37.22 5.61 -22.41
CA GLN A 427 -38.01 5.88 -23.60
C GLN A 427 -37.10 6.42 -24.72
N ARG A 428 -36.86 5.60 -25.76
CA ARG A 428 -35.95 5.93 -26.88
C ARG A 428 -36.31 7.25 -27.59
N LYS A 429 -37.57 7.64 -27.56
CA LYS A 429 -38.09 8.92 -28.10
C LYS A 429 -37.51 10.17 -27.41
N TYR A 430 -37.20 10.11 -26.11
CA TYR A 430 -36.81 11.28 -25.31
C TYR A 430 -35.35 11.25 -24.85
N TRP A 431 -34.72 10.06 -24.80
CA TRP A 431 -33.32 9.92 -24.42
C TRP A 431 -32.36 10.55 -25.43
N LYS A 432 -31.29 11.18 -24.95
CA LYS A 432 -30.30 11.91 -25.74
C LYS A 432 -28.90 11.39 -25.43
N GLY A 433 -28.12 11.11 -26.47
CA GLY A 433 -26.77 10.56 -26.30
C GLY A 433 -26.75 9.10 -25.80
N PRO A 434 -25.60 8.60 -25.35
CA PRO A 434 -25.43 7.20 -24.96
C PRO A 434 -26.09 6.86 -23.62
N LEU A 435 -26.72 5.68 -23.50
CA LEU A 435 -27.27 5.09 -22.26
C LEU A 435 -26.24 5.08 -21.10
N PRO A 436 -26.62 5.22 -19.81
CA PRO A 436 -25.69 5.53 -18.71
C PRO A 436 -24.60 4.48 -18.43
N TRP A 437 -23.50 4.90 -17.79
CA TRP A 437 -22.57 3.98 -17.10
C TRP A 437 -23.21 3.53 -15.79
N ILE A 438 -23.32 2.23 -15.56
CA ILE A 438 -23.76 1.64 -14.30
C ILE A 438 -22.53 1.21 -13.51
N HIS A 439 -22.43 1.63 -12.24
CA HIS A 439 -21.40 1.24 -11.29
C HIS A 439 -22.04 0.46 -10.14
N CYS A 440 -22.13 -0.86 -10.32
CA CYS A 440 -22.77 -1.77 -9.39
C CYS A 440 -21.75 -2.39 -8.44
N TYR A 441 -21.80 -2.03 -7.16
CA TYR A 441 -20.95 -2.68 -6.16
C TYR A 441 -21.51 -4.05 -5.78
N CYS A 442 -20.65 -5.05 -5.64
CA CYS A 442 -21.04 -6.39 -5.23
C CYS A 442 -20.02 -7.00 -4.27
N PHE A 443 -20.45 -8.04 -3.57
CA PHE A 443 -19.55 -8.99 -2.93
C PHE A 443 -19.36 -10.20 -3.83
N MET A 444 -18.15 -10.78 -3.76
CA MET A 444 -17.79 -12.03 -4.41
C MET A 444 -17.10 -12.92 -3.36
N ARG A 445 -17.60 -14.13 -3.15
CA ARG A 445 -16.97 -15.17 -2.34
C ARG A 445 -15.82 -15.81 -3.11
N ALA A 446 -14.94 -16.52 -2.40
CA ALA A 446 -13.81 -17.23 -3.01
C ALA A 446 -14.18 -18.34 -4.02
N ASN A 447 -15.46 -18.76 -4.04
CA ASN A 447 -16.03 -19.78 -4.92
C ASN A 447 -16.99 -19.20 -5.98
N GLU A 448 -17.01 -17.88 -6.17
CA GLU A 448 -17.84 -17.16 -7.14
C GLU A 448 -16.92 -16.45 -8.14
N THR A 449 -17.22 -16.54 -9.44
CA THR A 449 -16.37 -15.98 -10.50
C THR A 449 -16.91 -14.64 -11.03
N GLN A 450 -16.13 -13.94 -11.86
CA GLN A 450 -16.62 -12.73 -12.53
C GLN A 450 -17.79 -13.05 -13.46
N GLU A 451 -17.74 -14.17 -14.18
CA GLU A 451 -18.78 -14.63 -15.12
C GLU A 451 -20.07 -14.97 -14.38
N PHE A 452 -19.99 -15.53 -13.15
CA PHE A 452 -21.16 -15.73 -12.30
C PHE A 452 -21.82 -14.40 -11.94
N ILE A 453 -21.04 -13.41 -11.50
CA ILE A 453 -21.56 -12.07 -11.15
C ILE A 453 -22.09 -11.31 -12.39
N VAL A 454 -21.46 -11.47 -13.57
CA VAL A 454 -22.03 -10.97 -14.84
C VAL A 454 -23.33 -11.70 -15.16
N THR A 455 -23.42 -13.02 -14.97
CA THR A 455 -24.65 -13.78 -15.24
C THR A 455 -25.79 -13.36 -14.30
N GLU A 456 -25.51 -13.07 -13.02
CA GLU A 456 -26.51 -12.47 -12.12
C GLU A 456 -26.92 -11.06 -12.60
N ALA A 457 -25.98 -10.23 -13.07
CA ALA A 457 -26.27 -8.90 -13.59
C ALA A 457 -27.06 -8.93 -14.92
N GLU A 458 -26.70 -9.80 -15.87
CA GLU A 458 -27.42 -10.02 -17.13
C GLU A 458 -28.84 -10.57 -16.87
N SER A 459 -28.98 -11.50 -15.93
CA SER A 459 -30.26 -12.03 -15.47
C SER A 459 -31.12 -10.96 -14.79
N ALA A 460 -30.50 -10.08 -13.99
CA ALA A 460 -31.16 -8.96 -13.34
C ALA A 460 -31.58 -7.85 -14.33
N LEU A 461 -30.81 -7.61 -15.39
CA LEU A 461 -31.17 -6.69 -16.50
C LEU A 461 -32.13 -7.30 -17.53
N ASN A 462 -32.21 -8.64 -17.62
CA ASN A 462 -32.76 -9.35 -18.78
C ASN A 462 -32.09 -8.94 -20.11
N ALA A 463 -30.78 -8.65 -20.08
CA ALA A 463 -30.01 -8.17 -21.23
C ALA A 463 -28.53 -8.59 -21.13
N ARG A 464 -27.89 -8.79 -22.28
CA ARG A 464 -26.43 -9.01 -22.38
C ARG A 464 -25.65 -7.76 -21.99
N ILE A 465 -24.61 -7.91 -21.17
CA ILE A 465 -23.67 -6.83 -20.84
C ILE A 465 -22.48 -6.91 -21.81
N GLN A 466 -22.10 -5.76 -22.37
CA GLN A 466 -20.90 -5.62 -23.19
C GLN A 466 -19.78 -5.00 -22.36
N ASP A 467 -18.56 -5.49 -22.57
CA ASP A 467 -17.31 -5.02 -21.97
C ASP A 467 -17.38 -4.71 -20.45
N PRO A 468 -17.79 -5.68 -19.60
CA PRO A 468 -17.91 -5.47 -18.15
C PRO A 468 -16.53 -5.26 -17.48
N LEU A 469 -16.36 -4.10 -16.84
CA LEU A 469 -15.14 -3.73 -16.12
C LEU A 469 -15.27 -4.09 -14.64
N PHE A 470 -14.52 -5.06 -14.16
CA PHE A 470 -14.42 -5.39 -12.73
C PHE A 470 -13.28 -4.63 -12.05
N TYR A 471 -13.62 -3.68 -11.18
CA TYR A 471 -12.65 -3.10 -10.26
C TYR A 471 -12.71 -3.80 -8.88
N ARG A 472 -11.58 -4.31 -8.39
CA ARG A 472 -11.48 -4.93 -7.06
C ARG A 472 -11.29 -3.85 -5.99
N VAL A 473 -12.30 -3.62 -5.17
CA VAL A 473 -12.32 -2.54 -4.16
C VAL A 473 -11.47 -2.90 -2.94
N ARG A 474 -11.79 -4.00 -2.26
CA ARG A 474 -11.02 -4.53 -1.11
C ARG A 474 -11.47 -5.93 -0.69
N ASN A 475 -10.66 -6.60 0.12
CA ASN A 475 -11.13 -7.74 0.91
C ASN A 475 -12.03 -7.23 2.06
N VAL A 476 -13.09 -7.99 2.39
CA VAL A 476 -14.06 -7.61 3.45
C VAL A 476 -14.19 -8.66 4.55
N ALA A 477 -13.86 -9.92 4.27
CA ALA A 477 -13.67 -11.00 5.24
C ALA A 477 -12.73 -12.07 4.60
N PRO A 478 -12.23 -13.05 5.36
CA PRO A 478 -11.66 -14.26 4.77
C PRO A 478 -12.60 -14.85 3.72
N ASN A 479 -12.06 -15.22 2.56
CA ASN A 479 -12.82 -15.75 1.42
C ASN A 479 -13.99 -14.87 0.91
N LYS A 480 -13.95 -13.55 1.15
CA LYS A 480 -14.94 -12.59 0.61
C LYS A 480 -14.32 -11.24 0.25
N ALA A 481 -14.45 -10.84 -1.00
CA ALA A 481 -14.03 -9.54 -1.52
C ALA A 481 -15.22 -8.67 -1.92
N MET A 482 -14.96 -7.37 -2.10
CA MET A 482 -15.87 -6.37 -2.65
C MET A 482 -15.33 -5.88 -3.98
N PHE A 483 -16.21 -5.81 -4.99
CA PHE A 483 -15.91 -5.35 -6.34
C PHE A 483 -16.89 -4.24 -6.74
N CYS A 484 -16.51 -3.48 -7.77
CA CYS A 484 -17.36 -2.56 -8.51
C CYS A 484 -17.41 -3.03 -9.97
N LEU A 485 -18.53 -3.65 -10.36
CA LEU A 485 -18.84 -4.01 -11.74
C LEU A 485 -19.34 -2.76 -12.46
N SER A 486 -18.57 -2.30 -13.44
CA SER A 486 -18.87 -1.10 -14.24
C SER A 486 -19.12 -1.45 -15.70
N PHE A 487 -20.26 -1.03 -16.27
CA PHE A 487 -20.62 -1.30 -17.68
C PHE A 487 -21.53 -0.20 -18.24
N ARG A 488 -21.58 -0.03 -19.55
CA ARG A 488 -22.56 0.87 -20.20
C ARG A 488 -23.90 0.11 -20.31
N LEU A 489 -25.00 0.73 -19.91
CA LEU A 489 -26.32 0.07 -19.86
C LEU A 489 -26.73 -0.42 -21.27
N PRO A 490 -27.18 -1.68 -21.45
CA PRO A 490 -27.44 -2.23 -22.78
C PRO A 490 -28.63 -1.59 -23.52
N GLU A 491 -28.53 -1.49 -24.85
CA GLU A 491 -29.60 -1.00 -25.75
C GLU A 491 -30.93 -1.76 -25.60
N ALA A 492 -30.91 -3.00 -25.12
CA ALA A 492 -32.12 -3.78 -24.80
C ALA A 492 -32.92 -3.26 -23.59
N CYS A 493 -32.44 -2.22 -22.89
CA CYS A 493 -33.14 -1.55 -21.80
C CYS A 493 -34.09 -0.42 -22.28
N PHE A 494 -34.13 -0.14 -23.58
CA PHE A 494 -35.11 0.77 -24.18
C PHE A 494 -36.51 0.12 -24.31
N ILE A 495 -37.56 0.94 -24.25
CA ILE A 495 -38.90 0.54 -24.70
C ILE A 495 -38.96 0.55 -26.24
N GLU A 496 -39.48 -0.53 -26.83
CA GLU A 496 -39.85 -0.58 -28.26
C GLU A 496 -41.33 -0.24 -28.46
N ASP A 497 -41.63 0.69 -29.36
CA ASP A 497 -42.99 0.94 -29.86
C ASP A 497 -43.41 -0.21 -30.79
N GLY A 498 -44.33 -1.06 -30.34
CA GLY A 498 -44.47 -2.42 -30.86
C GLY A 498 -45.34 -2.61 -32.12
N THR A 499 -45.01 -3.67 -32.88
CA THR A 499 -45.90 -4.35 -33.85
C THR A 499 -45.58 -5.85 -33.91
N ASP A 500 -46.61 -6.71 -33.90
CA ASP A 500 -46.47 -8.16 -34.15
C ASP A 500 -46.03 -8.46 -35.59
N THR A 501 -45.21 -9.51 -35.82
CA THR A 501 -45.70 -10.75 -36.49
C THR A 501 -44.66 -11.88 -36.68
N VAL A 502 -45.10 -13.05 -36.24
CA VAL A 502 -44.64 -14.43 -36.46
C VAL A 502 -44.17 -14.79 -37.90
N HIS A 503 -43.00 -15.44 -38.05
CA HIS A 503 -42.92 -16.86 -38.51
C HIS A 503 -41.53 -17.52 -38.35
N SER A 504 -41.38 -18.75 -38.87
CA SER A 504 -40.55 -19.84 -38.29
C SER A 504 -39.87 -20.75 -39.33
N ALA A 505 -39.02 -21.68 -38.84
CA ALA A 505 -38.43 -22.85 -39.54
C ALA A 505 -37.25 -22.59 -40.51
N GLU A 506 -36.41 -23.57 -40.91
CA GLU A 506 -35.65 -24.61 -40.15
C GLU A 506 -34.72 -25.38 -41.15
N LEU A 507 -33.54 -25.83 -40.67
CA LEU A 507 -32.77 -27.04 -41.09
C LEU A 507 -32.06 -27.20 -42.48
N LEU A 508 -30.77 -27.62 -42.37
CA LEU A 508 -30.01 -28.60 -43.21
C LEU A 508 -29.43 -28.17 -44.59
N PHE A 509 -28.39 -28.84 -45.18
CA PHE A 509 -27.61 -30.04 -44.79
C PHE A 509 -26.09 -29.90 -45.13
N VAL A 510 -25.25 -30.72 -44.49
CA VAL A 510 -23.77 -30.84 -44.65
C VAL A 510 -23.31 -31.78 -45.77
N HIS A 511 -22.35 -31.38 -46.63
CA HIS A 511 -21.20 -32.24 -47.05
C HIS A 511 -20.14 -31.60 -47.98
N LYS A 512 -18.85 -31.62 -47.59
CA LYS A 512 -17.80 -32.53 -48.15
C LYS A 512 -16.45 -32.38 -47.43
N ARG A 513 -15.62 -33.43 -47.45
CA ARG A 513 -14.26 -33.45 -46.85
C ARG A 513 -13.28 -34.25 -47.71
N ASN A 514 -12.07 -33.70 -47.86
CA ASN A 514 -10.75 -34.25 -48.24
C ASN A 514 -10.62 -35.51 -49.14
N LYS A 515 -9.88 -35.36 -50.26
CA LYS A 515 -8.81 -36.27 -50.77
C LYS A 515 -8.16 -35.61 -52.01
N MET A 516 -6.88 -35.82 -52.35
CA MET A 516 -5.81 -36.68 -51.79
C MET A 516 -4.42 -36.07 -52.10
N ALA A 517 -3.35 -36.57 -51.47
CA ALA A 517 -1.99 -36.51 -52.03
C ALA A 517 -1.89 -37.43 -53.29
N GLN A 518 -0.80 -37.61 -54.03
CA GLN A 518 0.63 -37.54 -53.69
C GLN A 518 1.49 -37.63 -54.98
N THR A 519 2.56 -36.85 -55.10
CA THR A 519 3.80 -37.10 -55.90
C THR A 519 4.75 -35.93 -55.61
N ILE A 520 6.06 -36.02 -55.35
CA ILE A 520 6.99 -36.97 -54.71
C ILE A 520 8.39 -36.47 -55.13
N LEU A 521 9.35 -36.43 -54.20
CA LEU A 521 10.79 -36.13 -54.40
C LEU A 521 11.19 -34.73 -54.92
N GLU A 522 12.14 -34.11 -54.19
CA GLU A 522 13.22 -33.16 -54.60
C GLU A 522 13.60 -32.26 -53.39
N SER A 523 12.62 -31.79 -52.60
CA SER A 523 12.85 -30.78 -51.53
C SER A 523 13.31 -31.30 -50.17
N SER A 524 13.48 -32.62 -50.00
CA SER A 524 13.69 -33.27 -48.69
C SER A 524 15.04 -32.99 -48.03
N TYR A 525 16.04 -32.47 -48.77
CA TYR A 525 17.35 -32.13 -48.22
C TYR A 525 17.42 -30.70 -47.66
N SER A 526 16.78 -29.73 -48.33
CA SER A 526 16.76 -28.33 -47.86
C SER A 526 15.98 -28.16 -46.57
N LEU A 527 14.88 -28.89 -46.38
CA LEU A 527 14.10 -28.80 -45.14
C LEU A 527 14.82 -29.44 -43.94
N LEU A 528 15.55 -30.55 -44.15
CA LEU A 528 16.39 -31.12 -43.10
C LEU A 528 17.56 -30.20 -42.73
N LEU A 529 18.21 -29.58 -43.71
CA LEU A 529 19.26 -28.59 -43.47
C LEU A 529 18.71 -27.35 -42.75
N LEU A 530 17.51 -26.87 -43.09
CA LEU A 530 16.87 -25.75 -42.39
C LEU A 530 16.51 -26.11 -40.94
N LEU A 531 15.98 -27.31 -40.70
CA LEU A 531 15.72 -27.82 -39.34
C LEU A 531 17.02 -28.01 -38.54
N PHE A 532 18.11 -28.45 -39.17
CA PHE A 532 19.42 -28.55 -38.54
C PHE A 532 20.01 -27.16 -38.24
N PHE A 533 19.82 -26.19 -39.13
CA PHE A 533 20.26 -24.81 -38.94
C PHE A 533 19.48 -24.11 -37.81
N ILE A 534 18.17 -24.37 -37.70
CA ILE A 534 17.32 -23.92 -36.59
C ILE A 534 17.71 -24.63 -35.28
N MET A 535 18.05 -25.92 -35.31
CA MET A 535 18.61 -26.64 -34.15
C MET A 535 20.02 -26.15 -33.74
N THR A 536 20.78 -25.52 -34.63
CA THR A 536 22.02 -24.78 -34.27
C THR A 536 21.78 -23.32 -33.89
N MET A 537 20.55 -22.82 -34.04
CA MET A 537 20.08 -21.53 -33.50
C MET A 537 19.30 -21.76 -32.21
N VAL A 538 19.83 -22.61 -31.33
CA VAL A 538 19.55 -22.47 -29.89
C VAL A 538 20.09 -21.11 -29.49
N ASN A 539 19.19 -20.16 -29.21
CA ASN A 539 19.58 -18.96 -28.49
C ASN A 539 20.17 -19.41 -27.15
N ASN A 540 21.45 -19.11 -26.93
CA ASN A 540 22.00 -19.08 -25.58
C ASN A 540 21.35 -17.88 -24.85
N GLY A 541 20.11 -18.07 -24.40
CA GLY A 541 19.48 -17.19 -23.43
C GLY A 541 20.40 -17.11 -22.22
N LYS A 542 20.67 -15.90 -21.74
CA LYS A 542 21.70 -15.68 -20.74
C LYS A 542 21.27 -16.36 -19.44
N SER A 543 22.23 -16.90 -18.71
CA SER A 543 21.96 -17.52 -17.41
C SER A 543 21.67 -16.50 -16.28
N VAL A 544 21.38 -15.24 -16.62
CA VAL A 544 21.31 -14.13 -15.67
C VAL A 544 19.98 -13.39 -15.82
N GLY A 545 19.08 -13.65 -14.89
CA GLY A 545 17.91 -12.83 -14.66
C GLY A 545 18.12 -11.76 -13.58
N VAL A 546 17.06 -11.03 -13.28
CA VAL A 546 17.01 -10.04 -12.20
C VAL A 546 15.70 -10.11 -11.43
N ASN A 547 15.74 -9.79 -10.15
CA ASN A 547 14.59 -9.67 -9.27
C ASN A 547 14.06 -8.23 -9.26
N TRP A 548 12.80 -8.03 -9.63
CA TRP A 548 12.12 -6.74 -9.48
C TRP A 548 11.15 -6.79 -8.30
N GLY A 549 11.60 -6.23 -7.17
CA GLY A 549 10.79 -5.98 -5.99
C GLY A 549 10.03 -4.65 -6.09
N THR A 550 8.86 -4.58 -5.46
CA THR A 550 7.93 -3.45 -5.57
C THR A 550 7.74 -2.67 -4.26
N GLN A 551 8.49 -2.98 -3.20
CA GLN A 551 8.38 -2.30 -1.90
C GLN A 551 9.11 -0.95 -1.88
N ALA A 552 8.72 -0.03 -2.76
CA ALA A 552 9.15 1.36 -2.79
C ALA A 552 7.98 2.31 -2.52
N THR A 553 8.22 3.42 -1.82
CA THR A 553 7.20 4.45 -1.52
C THR A 553 6.72 5.19 -2.76
N ASN A 554 7.65 5.43 -3.70
CA ASN A 554 7.42 6.14 -4.95
C ASN A 554 7.95 5.24 -6.07
N GLN A 555 7.05 4.50 -6.74
CA GLN A 555 7.42 3.57 -7.80
C GLN A 555 7.61 4.28 -9.16
N LEU A 556 8.52 3.76 -9.97
CA LEU A 556 8.69 4.14 -11.38
C LEU A 556 7.58 3.50 -12.26
N PRO A 557 7.12 4.18 -13.33
CA PRO A 557 6.13 3.62 -14.26
C PRO A 557 6.59 2.28 -14.85
N PRO A 558 5.79 1.19 -14.77
CA PRO A 558 6.21 -0.15 -15.20
C PRO A 558 6.74 -0.22 -16.63
N GLU A 559 6.13 0.51 -17.57
CA GLU A 559 6.53 0.52 -18.98
C GLU A 559 7.95 1.08 -19.18
N LYS A 560 8.34 2.07 -18.35
CA LYS A 560 9.69 2.63 -18.36
C LYS A 560 10.72 1.65 -17.78
N VAL A 561 10.34 0.88 -16.76
CA VAL A 561 11.21 -0.16 -16.17
C VAL A 561 11.35 -1.35 -17.11
N VAL A 562 10.29 -1.78 -17.79
CA VAL A 562 10.36 -2.85 -18.82
C VAL A 562 11.20 -2.42 -20.03
N LYS A 563 11.07 -1.16 -20.47
CA LYS A 563 11.97 -0.60 -21.49
C LYS A 563 13.43 -0.67 -21.03
N MET A 564 13.73 -0.21 -19.81
CA MET A 564 15.08 -0.28 -19.23
C MET A 564 15.62 -1.72 -19.16
N LEU A 565 14.79 -2.70 -18.78
CA LEU A 565 15.17 -4.12 -18.77
C LEU A 565 15.59 -4.60 -20.19
N THR A 566 14.80 -4.20 -21.20
CA THR A 566 15.04 -4.56 -22.61
C THR A 566 16.27 -3.84 -23.19
N ASP A 567 16.45 -2.54 -22.92
CA ASP A 567 17.61 -1.75 -23.38
C ASP A 567 18.93 -2.31 -22.83
N ASN A 568 18.94 -2.70 -21.55
CA ASN A 568 20.07 -3.36 -20.90
C ASN A 568 20.29 -4.79 -21.41
N GLY A 569 19.26 -5.43 -21.95
CA GLY A 569 19.30 -6.79 -22.50
C GLY A 569 19.23 -7.88 -21.42
N PHE A 570 18.38 -7.67 -20.41
CA PHE A 570 17.89 -8.72 -19.52
C PHE A 570 16.84 -9.56 -20.25
N ASP A 571 16.96 -10.88 -20.17
CA ASP A 571 16.05 -11.85 -20.79
C ASP A 571 15.32 -12.76 -19.78
N LYS A 572 15.65 -12.65 -18.47
CA LYS A 572 14.97 -13.35 -17.37
C LYS A 572 14.59 -12.37 -16.24
N LEU A 573 13.41 -12.51 -15.65
CA LEU A 573 12.84 -11.61 -14.63
C LEU A 573 12.08 -12.40 -13.56
N LYS A 574 12.35 -12.14 -12.27
CA LYS A 574 11.55 -12.65 -11.14
C LYS A 574 10.71 -11.53 -10.52
N LEU A 575 9.43 -11.80 -10.33
CA LEU A 575 8.43 -10.92 -9.69
C LEU A 575 7.89 -11.57 -8.41
N PHE A 576 7.80 -10.79 -7.33
CA PHE A 576 7.40 -11.29 -6.00
C PHE A 576 5.88 -11.39 -5.79
N GLU A 577 5.09 -10.63 -6.55
CA GLU A 577 3.63 -10.75 -6.61
C GLU A 577 3.19 -10.65 -8.08
N ALA A 578 1.99 -11.16 -8.39
CA ALA A 578 1.39 -11.01 -9.72
C ALA A 578 0.70 -9.64 -9.87
N ASP A 579 1.50 -8.59 -10.08
CA ASP A 579 0.98 -7.25 -10.35
C ASP A 579 0.52 -7.11 -11.80
N GLU A 580 -0.74 -6.72 -11.99
CA GLU A 580 -1.36 -6.57 -13.31
C GLU A 580 -0.77 -5.43 -14.14
N THR A 581 -0.28 -4.34 -13.53
CA THR A 581 0.35 -3.24 -14.27
C THR A 581 1.72 -3.63 -14.81
N ILE A 582 2.49 -4.39 -14.03
CA ILE A 582 3.78 -4.95 -14.46
C ILE A 582 3.59 -6.04 -15.52
N LEU A 583 2.62 -6.95 -15.34
CA LEU A 583 2.34 -8.01 -16.32
C LEU A 583 1.83 -7.43 -17.65
N ASN A 584 0.93 -6.44 -17.63
CA ASN A 584 0.51 -5.73 -18.85
C ASN A 584 1.69 -5.01 -19.54
N ALA A 585 2.62 -4.41 -18.77
CA ALA A 585 3.81 -3.75 -19.33
C ALA A 585 4.83 -4.73 -19.94
N LEU A 586 4.78 -6.02 -19.57
CA LEU A 586 5.63 -7.10 -20.11
C LEU A 586 5.03 -7.78 -21.35
N GLU A 587 3.77 -7.51 -21.71
CA GLU A 587 3.15 -8.12 -22.89
C GLU A 587 3.91 -7.78 -24.18
N GLY A 588 4.14 -8.78 -25.02
CA GLY A 588 4.87 -8.64 -26.27
C GLY A 588 6.40 -8.58 -26.12
N THR A 589 6.93 -8.66 -24.89
CA THR A 589 8.36 -8.87 -24.65
C THR A 589 8.71 -10.36 -24.62
N ASP A 590 9.94 -10.70 -25.02
CA ASP A 590 10.44 -12.08 -24.95
C ASP A 590 10.97 -12.47 -23.53
N ILE A 591 10.91 -11.56 -22.55
CA ILE A 591 11.51 -11.74 -21.21
C ILE A 591 10.86 -12.91 -20.47
N GLU A 592 11.66 -13.90 -20.06
CA GLU A 592 11.21 -15.07 -19.29
C GLU A 592 10.82 -14.67 -17.86
N VAL A 593 9.57 -14.89 -17.46
CA VAL A 593 9.07 -14.49 -16.13
C VAL A 593 8.97 -15.67 -15.17
N MET A 594 9.57 -15.51 -13.98
CA MET A 594 9.25 -16.27 -12.77
C MET A 594 8.28 -15.45 -11.91
N LEU A 595 7.04 -15.92 -11.77
CA LEU A 595 5.95 -15.22 -11.09
C LEU A 595 5.66 -15.85 -9.73
N ALA A 596 5.85 -15.12 -8.63
CA ALA A 596 5.71 -15.68 -7.29
C ALA A 596 4.30 -15.56 -6.69
N ILE A 597 3.99 -16.54 -5.83
CA ILE A 597 2.83 -16.60 -4.94
C ILE A 597 3.33 -16.23 -3.53
N PRO A 598 2.90 -15.10 -2.95
CA PRO A 598 3.33 -14.70 -1.61
C PRO A 598 2.96 -15.72 -0.51
N ASN A 599 3.84 -15.90 0.48
CA ASN A 599 3.66 -16.88 1.58
C ASN A 599 2.28 -16.81 2.26
N LYS A 600 1.71 -15.61 2.38
CA LYS A 600 0.35 -15.32 2.90
C LYS A 600 -0.79 -16.06 2.18
N MET A 601 -0.53 -16.66 1.03
CA MET A 601 -1.50 -17.39 0.20
C MET A 601 -1.30 -18.92 0.22
N LEU A 602 -0.17 -19.42 0.74
CA LEU A 602 0.17 -20.85 0.71
C LEU A 602 -0.90 -21.72 1.35
N ASN A 603 -1.42 -21.35 2.52
CA ASN A 603 -2.47 -22.12 3.20
C ASN A 603 -3.73 -22.26 2.32
N LYS A 604 -4.23 -21.17 1.70
CA LYS A 604 -5.38 -21.26 0.78
C LYS A 604 -5.06 -22.16 -0.42
N MET A 605 -3.90 -21.98 -1.07
CA MET A 605 -3.53 -22.82 -2.22
C MET A 605 -3.29 -24.29 -1.84
N SER A 606 -3.01 -24.58 -0.58
CA SER A 606 -2.83 -25.94 -0.06
C SER A 606 -4.14 -26.65 0.30
N GLU A 607 -5.14 -25.90 0.76
CA GLU A 607 -6.45 -26.40 1.22
C GLU A 607 -7.50 -26.43 0.10
N ASP A 608 -7.38 -25.54 -0.89
CA ASP A 608 -8.40 -25.25 -1.90
C ASP A 608 -7.78 -25.31 -3.32
N PRO A 609 -7.91 -26.45 -4.04
CA PRO A 609 -7.42 -26.59 -5.41
C PRO A 609 -8.10 -25.64 -6.41
N ASP A 610 -9.35 -25.23 -6.16
CA ASP A 610 -10.04 -24.26 -7.01
C ASP A 610 -9.46 -22.85 -6.82
N ALA A 611 -8.91 -22.53 -5.63
CA ALA A 611 -8.06 -21.34 -5.43
C ALA A 611 -6.80 -21.36 -6.30
N ALA A 612 -6.13 -22.51 -6.36
CA ALA A 612 -4.91 -22.69 -7.14
C ALA A 612 -5.21 -22.57 -8.63
N ALA A 613 -6.29 -23.21 -9.11
CA ALA A 613 -6.81 -23.06 -10.46
C ALA A 613 -7.17 -21.60 -10.79
N SER A 614 -7.93 -20.93 -9.93
CA SER A 614 -8.31 -19.51 -10.10
C SER A 614 -7.10 -18.57 -10.13
N TRP A 615 -6.05 -18.87 -9.36
CA TRP A 615 -4.81 -18.08 -9.38
C TRP A 615 -4.02 -18.30 -10.67
N VAL A 616 -3.87 -19.55 -11.11
CA VAL A 616 -3.23 -19.88 -12.38
C VAL A 616 -3.97 -19.25 -13.55
N ASP A 617 -5.30 -19.27 -13.55
CA ASP A 617 -6.09 -18.68 -14.64
C ASP A 617 -5.87 -17.16 -14.75
N ALA A 618 -6.12 -16.43 -13.65
CA ALA A 618 -6.04 -14.98 -13.63
C ALA A 618 -4.63 -14.41 -13.86
N ASN A 619 -3.58 -15.14 -13.45
CA ASN A 619 -2.20 -14.63 -13.41
C ASN A 619 -1.24 -15.32 -14.39
N VAL A 620 -1.61 -16.46 -14.98
CA VAL A 620 -0.78 -17.21 -15.94
C VAL A 620 -1.53 -17.50 -17.25
N THR A 621 -2.73 -18.10 -17.19
CA THR A 621 -3.51 -18.44 -18.40
C THR A 621 -3.87 -17.19 -19.18
N ARG A 622 -4.36 -16.13 -18.51
CA ARG A 622 -4.67 -14.82 -19.09
C ARG A 622 -3.55 -14.29 -20.01
N TYR A 623 -2.30 -14.37 -19.56
CA TYR A 623 -1.13 -13.83 -20.26
C TYR A 623 -0.44 -14.84 -21.19
N SER A 624 -0.90 -16.11 -21.24
CA SER A 624 -0.30 -17.18 -22.08
C SER A 624 -0.60 -17.08 -23.58
N ASN A 625 -1.30 -16.02 -23.99
CA ASN A 625 -1.70 -15.73 -25.36
C ASN A 625 -0.51 -15.36 -26.27
N LYS A 626 -0.70 -15.44 -27.60
CA LYS A 626 0.35 -15.06 -28.56
C LYS A 626 0.60 -13.54 -28.49
N GLY A 627 1.73 -13.16 -27.91
CA GLY A 627 2.07 -11.76 -27.65
C GLY A 627 1.69 -11.27 -26.24
N GLY A 628 1.31 -12.17 -25.33
CA GLY A 628 1.25 -11.89 -23.90
C GLY A 628 2.64 -11.98 -23.23
N VAL A 629 2.71 -12.52 -22.02
CA VAL A 629 3.94 -12.60 -21.20
C VAL A 629 4.57 -14.00 -21.26
N ASN A 630 5.89 -14.08 -21.47
CA ASN A 630 6.66 -15.33 -21.54
C ASN A 630 6.92 -15.93 -20.13
N ILE A 631 5.87 -16.26 -19.39
CA ILE A 631 5.97 -16.88 -18.06
C ILE A 631 6.56 -18.31 -18.20
N LYS A 632 7.61 -18.59 -17.42
CA LYS A 632 8.28 -19.92 -17.35
C LYS A 632 8.06 -20.63 -16.03
N TYR A 633 8.02 -19.87 -14.93
CA TYR A 633 8.04 -20.45 -13.59
C TYR A 633 6.98 -19.80 -12.71
N VAL A 634 6.35 -20.61 -11.86
CA VAL A 634 5.52 -20.14 -10.75
C VAL A 634 6.26 -20.46 -9.45
N ALA A 635 6.70 -19.43 -8.74
CA ALA A 635 7.40 -19.56 -7.46
C ALA A 635 6.39 -19.64 -6.31
N VAL A 636 6.14 -20.85 -5.81
CA VAL A 636 5.12 -21.14 -4.79
C VAL A 636 5.69 -20.83 -3.41
N GLY A 637 5.53 -19.58 -2.97
CA GLY A 637 6.15 -19.02 -1.78
C GLY A 637 7.47 -18.30 -2.10
N ASN A 638 8.07 -17.70 -1.07
CA ASN A 638 9.46 -17.25 -1.06
C ASN A 638 10.05 -17.51 0.33
N GLU A 639 11.05 -18.39 0.40
CA GLU A 639 11.71 -18.84 1.63
C GLU A 639 10.74 -19.38 2.71
N PRO A 640 9.74 -20.22 2.39
CA PRO A 640 8.69 -20.61 3.35
C PRO A 640 9.21 -21.37 4.58
N PHE A 641 10.42 -21.96 4.50
CA PHE A 641 11.05 -22.75 5.57
C PHE A 641 12.12 -21.95 6.36
N LEU A 642 12.27 -20.65 6.10
CA LEU A 642 13.18 -19.76 6.83
C LEU A 642 12.87 -19.79 8.33
N GLN A 643 13.90 -19.92 9.17
CA GLN A 643 13.72 -20.10 10.64
C GLN A 643 12.85 -19.02 11.29
N ALA A 644 12.88 -17.79 10.79
CA ALA A 644 12.08 -16.66 11.28
C ALA A 644 10.55 -16.89 11.22
N TYR A 645 10.06 -17.80 10.36
CA TYR A 645 8.64 -18.16 10.28
C TYR A 645 8.22 -19.25 11.28
N ASN A 646 9.15 -19.80 12.08
CA ASN A 646 8.90 -20.82 13.11
C ASN A 646 8.01 -21.99 12.61
N GLY A 647 8.25 -22.43 11.37
CA GLY A 647 7.55 -23.55 10.74
C GLY A 647 6.15 -23.27 10.16
N SER A 648 5.68 -22.01 10.15
CA SER A 648 4.29 -21.65 9.79
C SER A 648 3.80 -22.13 8.41
N TYR A 649 4.71 -22.38 7.46
CA TYR A 649 4.37 -22.81 6.09
C TYR A 649 4.79 -24.26 5.76
N LEU A 650 5.31 -25.02 6.73
CA LEU A 650 5.83 -26.38 6.50
C LEU A 650 4.79 -27.32 5.89
N HIS A 651 3.58 -27.33 6.45
CA HIS A 651 2.51 -28.24 6.04
C HIS A 651 1.76 -27.79 4.78
N SER A 652 1.78 -26.49 4.45
CA SER A 652 1.05 -25.93 3.30
C SER A 652 1.90 -25.80 2.03
N THR A 653 3.24 -25.73 2.12
CA THR A 653 4.11 -25.55 0.95
C THR A 653 3.99 -26.68 -0.08
N LEU A 654 4.10 -27.94 0.32
CA LEU A 654 4.05 -29.07 -0.62
C LEU A 654 2.66 -29.28 -1.26
N PRO A 655 1.53 -29.20 -0.54
CA PRO A 655 0.21 -29.29 -1.18
C PRO A 655 -0.09 -28.08 -2.06
N ALA A 656 0.32 -26.86 -1.69
CA ALA A 656 0.20 -25.69 -2.57
C ALA A 656 0.99 -25.86 -3.87
N LEU A 657 2.22 -26.38 -3.80
CA LEU A 657 3.05 -26.69 -4.96
C LEU A 657 2.37 -27.73 -5.88
N LYS A 658 1.80 -28.78 -5.30
CA LYS A 658 1.03 -29.81 -6.02
C LYS A 658 -0.18 -29.21 -6.73
N ASN A 659 -1.03 -28.49 -6.02
CA ASN A 659 -2.26 -27.90 -6.56
C ASN A 659 -1.98 -26.88 -7.67
N ILE A 660 -0.91 -26.07 -7.54
CA ILE A 660 -0.50 -25.11 -8.59
C ILE A 660 0.06 -25.81 -9.83
N GLN A 661 0.88 -26.85 -9.68
CA GLN A 661 1.36 -27.62 -10.85
C GLN A 661 0.22 -28.38 -11.53
N GLU A 662 -0.74 -28.92 -10.77
CA GLU A 662 -1.94 -29.56 -11.33
C GLU A 662 -2.83 -28.55 -12.07
N ALA A 663 -3.04 -27.35 -11.52
CA ALA A 663 -3.72 -26.27 -12.22
C ALA A 663 -3.02 -25.86 -13.54
N LEU A 664 -1.68 -25.76 -13.54
CA LEU A 664 -0.90 -25.53 -14.77
C LEU A 664 -1.05 -26.68 -15.78
N ASN A 665 -1.10 -27.92 -15.31
CA ASN A 665 -1.32 -29.09 -16.17
C ASN A 665 -2.73 -29.06 -16.79
N ASN A 666 -3.76 -28.75 -16.00
CA ASN A 666 -5.16 -28.68 -16.42
C ASN A 666 -5.44 -27.51 -17.37
N ALA A 667 -4.74 -26.38 -17.21
CA ALA A 667 -4.74 -25.27 -18.17
C ALA A 667 -3.99 -25.58 -19.49
N GLY A 668 -3.36 -26.76 -19.62
CA GLY A 668 -2.54 -27.13 -20.79
C GLY A 668 -1.17 -26.43 -20.85
N LEU A 669 -0.75 -25.81 -19.74
CA LEU A 669 0.49 -25.02 -19.65
C LEU A 669 1.66 -25.76 -18.99
N GLY A 670 1.44 -26.87 -18.28
CA GLY A 670 2.46 -27.61 -17.51
C GLY A 670 3.65 -28.19 -18.30
N SER A 671 3.61 -28.14 -19.63
CA SER A 671 4.74 -28.45 -20.53
C SER A 671 5.61 -27.23 -20.87
N LYS A 672 5.14 -26.02 -20.56
CA LYS A 672 5.83 -24.73 -20.78
C LYS A 672 6.15 -24.00 -19.48
N VAL A 673 5.29 -24.15 -18.47
CA VAL A 673 5.34 -23.46 -17.18
C VAL A 673 5.49 -24.49 -16.07
N LYS A 674 6.47 -24.30 -15.17
CA LYS A 674 6.74 -25.20 -14.05
C LYS A 674 6.56 -24.50 -12.70
N ALA A 675 5.92 -25.17 -11.75
CA ALA A 675 5.88 -24.71 -10.37
C ALA A 675 7.20 -25.08 -9.67
N THR A 676 7.74 -24.15 -8.88
CA THR A 676 8.97 -24.32 -8.07
C THR A 676 8.77 -23.69 -6.69
N VAL A 677 9.68 -23.93 -5.75
CA VAL A 677 9.70 -23.24 -4.45
C VAL A 677 11.08 -22.61 -4.27
N PRO A 678 11.19 -21.28 -4.10
CA PRO A 678 12.42 -20.62 -3.67
C PRO A 678 12.65 -20.91 -2.17
N PHE A 679 13.68 -21.68 -1.86
CA PHE A 679 14.14 -21.90 -0.49
C PHE A 679 15.31 -20.97 -0.17
N ASN A 680 15.45 -20.53 1.08
CA ASN A 680 16.71 -19.93 1.51
C ASN A 680 17.79 -21.03 1.57
N SER A 681 19.04 -20.66 1.34
CA SER A 681 20.21 -21.50 1.60
C SER A 681 20.28 -22.10 3.02
N ASP A 682 19.51 -21.57 3.98
CA ASP A 682 19.43 -22.08 5.35
C ASP A 682 18.86 -23.52 5.48
N VAL A 683 18.14 -24.04 4.48
CA VAL A 683 17.51 -25.38 4.54
C VAL A 683 18.49 -26.55 4.44
N TYR A 684 19.76 -26.29 4.10
CA TYR A 684 20.86 -27.24 4.08
C TYR A 684 22.08 -26.70 4.83
N TYR A 685 22.97 -27.60 5.26
CA TYR A 685 24.15 -27.26 6.04
C TYR A 685 25.25 -28.32 5.92
N SER A 686 26.50 -27.91 6.13
CA SER A 686 27.58 -28.82 6.50
C SER A 686 27.66 -28.90 8.04
N PRO A 687 27.74 -30.09 8.65
CA PRO A 687 27.87 -30.21 10.11
C PRO A 687 29.12 -29.53 10.67
N ASP A 688 29.03 -28.91 11.85
CA ASP A 688 30.16 -28.22 12.52
C ASP A 688 31.39 -29.13 12.76
N SER A 689 31.16 -30.45 12.84
CA SER A 689 32.21 -31.46 12.99
C SER A 689 32.98 -31.77 11.70
N ASN A 690 32.46 -31.37 10.53
CA ASN A 690 33.10 -31.48 9.23
C ASN A 690 32.56 -30.39 8.27
N PRO A 691 32.95 -29.11 8.44
CA PRO A 691 32.35 -27.97 7.73
C PRO A 691 32.92 -27.82 6.31
N VAL A 692 32.64 -28.80 5.45
CA VAL A 692 33.02 -28.83 4.02
C VAL A 692 31.82 -29.18 3.14
N PRO A 693 31.76 -28.75 1.86
CA PRO A 693 30.59 -28.96 1.00
C PRO A 693 30.16 -30.42 0.82
N SER A 694 31.10 -31.36 0.67
CA SER A 694 30.82 -32.80 0.56
C SER A 694 30.09 -33.39 1.78
N ALA A 695 30.16 -32.73 2.94
CA ALA A 695 29.44 -33.10 4.14
C ALA A 695 27.97 -32.67 4.13
N GLY A 696 27.56 -31.83 3.16
CA GLY A 696 26.26 -31.16 3.09
C GLY A 696 25.05 -32.09 3.16
N ASP A 697 24.08 -31.76 4.00
CA ASP A 697 22.79 -32.46 4.15
C ASP A 697 21.67 -31.42 4.35
N PHE A 698 20.40 -31.84 4.23
CA PHE A 698 19.27 -30.99 4.62
C PHE A 698 19.14 -30.94 6.14
N ARG A 699 18.66 -29.81 6.69
CA ARG A 699 18.45 -29.69 8.14
C ARG A 699 17.55 -30.82 8.66
N PRO A 700 17.89 -31.52 9.76
CA PRO A 700 17.19 -32.75 10.15
C PRO A 700 15.66 -32.61 10.31
N GLU A 701 15.19 -31.46 10.78
CA GLU A 701 13.77 -31.13 10.98
C GLU A 701 13.02 -30.77 9.69
N LEU A 702 13.74 -30.44 8.60
CA LEU A 702 13.19 -30.14 7.28
C LEU A 702 13.42 -31.25 6.25
N ARG A 703 14.29 -32.22 6.56
CA ARG A 703 14.88 -33.15 5.61
C ARG A 703 13.84 -33.92 4.81
N ASP A 704 12.89 -34.57 5.48
CA ASP A 704 11.94 -35.47 4.81
C ASP A 704 10.94 -34.68 3.94
N ILE A 705 10.38 -33.57 4.43
CA ILE A 705 9.49 -32.69 3.64
C ILE A 705 10.21 -32.01 2.47
N THR A 706 11.49 -31.69 2.62
CA THR A 706 12.31 -31.13 1.52
C THR A 706 12.57 -32.20 0.46
N ILE A 707 12.84 -33.46 0.85
CA ILE A 707 12.99 -34.59 -0.07
C ILE A 707 11.68 -34.89 -0.81
N GLU A 708 10.52 -34.83 -0.16
CA GLU A 708 9.21 -34.94 -0.84
C GLU A 708 8.98 -33.83 -1.88
N ILE A 709 9.40 -32.59 -1.59
CA ILE A 709 9.34 -31.48 -2.56
C ILE A 709 10.30 -31.72 -3.72
N ILE A 710 11.55 -32.13 -3.46
CA ILE A 710 12.53 -32.47 -4.51
C ILE A 710 11.99 -33.59 -5.41
N GLN A 711 11.42 -34.65 -4.83
CA GLN A 711 10.80 -35.74 -5.59
C GLN A 711 9.65 -35.23 -6.47
N PHE A 712 8.81 -34.33 -5.97
CA PHE A 712 7.71 -33.74 -6.75
C PHE A 712 8.23 -32.87 -7.90
N LEU A 713 9.23 -32.02 -7.65
CA LEU A 713 9.84 -31.17 -8.69
C LEU A 713 10.51 -32.03 -9.77
N TYR A 714 11.33 -33.00 -9.36
CA TYR A 714 12.03 -33.92 -10.26
C TYR A 714 11.07 -34.73 -11.14
N THR A 715 9.96 -35.23 -10.58
CA THR A 715 8.94 -35.98 -11.34
C THR A 715 8.08 -35.13 -12.27
N ASN A 716 8.08 -33.80 -12.11
CA ASN A 716 7.38 -32.87 -13.00
C ASN A 716 8.32 -32.14 -13.99
N ASP A 717 9.62 -32.48 -14.03
CA ASP A 717 10.64 -31.77 -14.82
C ASP A 717 10.68 -30.26 -14.46
N ALA A 718 10.72 -29.99 -13.15
CA ALA A 718 10.75 -28.65 -12.57
C ALA A 718 12.04 -28.40 -11.77
N PRO A 719 12.59 -27.16 -11.78
CA PRO A 719 13.81 -26.84 -11.06
C PRO A 719 13.58 -26.71 -9.55
N PHE A 720 14.62 -26.98 -8.77
CA PHE A 720 14.73 -26.51 -7.39
C PHE A 720 15.26 -25.07 -7.39
N THR A 721 14.60 -24.16 -6.68
CA THR A 721 15.02 -22.76 -6.61
C THR A 721 15.63 -22.47 -5.24
N VAL A 722 16.81 -21.85 -5.21
CA VAL A 722 17.53 -21.51 -3.97
C VAL A 722 17.95 -20.04 -3.95
N ASN A 723 17.74 -19.36 -2.83
CA ASN A 723 18.20 -18.01 -2.57
C ASN A 723 19.49 -18.07 -1.74
N SER A 724 20.56 -17.44 -2.21
CA SER A 724 21.89 -17.51 -1.58
C SER A 724 22.55 -16.13 -1.49
N TYR A 725 22.90 -15.72 -0.28
CA TYR A 725 23.38 -14.37 0.01
C TYR A 725 24.75 -14.41 0.73
N PRO A 726 25.88 -14.56 0.01
CA PRO A 726 27.23 -14.54 0.58
C PRO A 726 27.54 -13.38 1.54
N PHE A 727 26.93 -12.20 1.31
CA PHE A 727 26.98 -11.05 2.21
C PHE A 727 26.58 -11.38 3.67
N LEU A 728 25.58 -12.25 3.88
CA LEU A 728 25.09 -12.58 5.22
C LEU A 728 26.14 -13.32 6.06
N SER A 729 27.11 -14.00 5.45
CA SER A 729 28.26 -14.61 6.13
C SER A 729 29.21 -13.56 6.75
N LEU A 730 29.20 -12.32 6.25
CA LEU A 730 29.93 -11.19 6.84
C LEU A 730 29.12 -10.42 7.89
N TYR A 731 27.80 -10.35 7.72
CA TYR A 731 26.90 -9.63 8.63
C TYR A 731 26.62 -10.42 9.92
N TYR A 732 26.23 -11.69 9.81
CA TYR A 732 26.05 -12.58 10.97
C TYR A 732 27.36 -13.25 11.44
N GLY A 733 28.43 -13.12 10.65
CA GLY A 733 29.73 -13.69 10.97
C GLY A 733 30.33 -13.12 12.26
N ASN A 734 30.89 -13.99 13.09
CA ASN A 734 31.60 -13.67 14.34
C ASN A 734 32.96 -12.94 14.15
N GLY A 735 33.15 -12.26 13.03
CA GLY A 735 34.39 -11.57 12.66
C GLY A 735 35.53 -12.46 12.11
N PHE A 736 35.40 -13.79 12.16
CA PHE A 736 36.45 -14.72 11.69
C PHE A 736 36.30 -15.17 10.23
N PHE A 737 35.15 -14.89 9.58
CA PHE A 737 34.92 -15.21 8.18
C PHE A 737 35.92 -14.47 7.26
N PRO A 738 36.60 -15.13 6.30
CA PRO A 738 37.56 -14.45 5.43
C PRO A 738 36.84 -13.56 4.41
N VAL A 739 37.05 -12.24 4.47
CA VAL A 739 36.35 -11.28 3.60
C VAL A 739 36.49 -11.62 2.12
N ASP A 740 37.69 -11.97 1.66
CA ASP A 740 37.94 -12.33 0.25
C ASP A 740 37.29 -13.66 -0.18
N PHE A 741 36.88 -14.52 0.76
CA PHE A 741 36.10 -15.73 0.45
C PHE A 741 34.64 -15.40 0.11
N ALA A 742 34.16 -14.18 0.36
CA ALA A 742 32.85 -13.73 -0.11
C ALA A 742 32.84 -13.34 -1.61
N PHE A 743 34.00 -13.28 -2.27
CA PHE A 743 34.15 -12.76 -3.64
C PHE A 743 34.81 -13.79 -4.58
N PHE A 744 34.67 -13.56 -5.89
CA PHE A 744 35.08 -14.50 -6.95
C PHE A 744 36.53 -14.35 -7.44
N ASP A 745 37.23 -13.29 -7.02
CA ASP A 745 38.64 -13.03 -7.36
C ASP A 745 39.65 -13.86 -6.53
N GLY A 746 39.18 -14.51 -5.47
CA GLY A 746 39.84 -15.65 -4.84
C GLY A 746 40.36 -15.41 -3.42
N SER A 747 40.01 -16.32 -2.51
CA SER A 747 40.39 -16.27 -1.11
C SER A 747 41.86 -16.65 -0.82
N ASN A 748 42.49 -15.92 0.10
CA ASN A 748 43.74 -16.31 0.76
C ASN A 748 43.58 -17.47 1.77
N LYS A 749 42.34 -17.87 2.06
CA LYS A 749 41.93 -19.03 2.86
C LYS A 749 40.86 -19.83 2.09
N PRO A 750 41.23 -20.55 1.02
CA PRO A 750 40.29 -21.40 0.28
C PRO A 750 39.93 -22.64 1.12
N VAL A 751 38.72 -23.16 0.94
CA VAL A 751 38.29 -24.41 1.58
C VAL A 751 38.69 -25.58 0.69
N ARG A 752 39.45 -26.54 1.22
CA ARG A 752 39.81 -27.79 0.54
C ARG A 752 38.94 -28.93 1.03
N ASP A 753 38.38 -29.69 0.10
CA ASP A 753 37.44 -30.78 0.34
C ASP A 753 37.87 -31.98 -0.51
N GLY A 754 38.77 -32.80 0.05
CA GLY A 754 39.54 -33.77 -0.70
C GLY A 754 40.36 -33.10 -1.82
N ASP A 755 40.10 -33.51 -3.06
CA ASP A 755 40.72 -32.96 -4.26
C ASP A 755 40.08 -31.63 -4.71
N LEU A 756 38.84 -31.33 -4.30
CA LEU A 756 38.15 -30.08 -4.63
C LEU A 756 38.72 -28.91 -3.83
N LEU A 757 38.74 -27.72 -4.46
CA LEU A 757 39.22 -26.49 -3.88
C LEU A 757 38.24 -25.36 -4.17
N TYR A 758 37.60 -24.86 -3.12
CA TYR A 758 36.66 -23.75 -3.17
C TYR A 758 37.40 -22.44 -2.87
N THR A 759 37.44 -21.54 -3.84
CA THR A 759 38.10 -20.23 -3.73
C THR A 759 37.17 -19.12 -3.24
N ASN A 760 35.85 -19.36 -3.31
CA ASN A 760 34.77 -18.47 -2.89
C ASN A 760 33.65 -19.28 -2.18
N VAL A 761 32.79 -18.59 -1.43
CA VAL A 761 31.72 -19.18 -0.62
C VAL A 761 30.46 -19.52 -1.43
N PHE A 762 30.24 -18.89 -2.58
CA PHE A 762 29.08 -19.17 -3.44
C PHE A 762 29.15 -20.60 -3.99
N ASP A 763 30.31 -20.97 -4.56
CA ASP A 763 30.61 -22.34 -5.00
C ASP A 763 30.47 -23.35 -3.85
N ALA A 764 31.03 -23.02 -2.67
CA ALA A 764 30.98 -23.90 -1.52
C ALA A 764 29.54 -24.12 -1.01
N ASN A 765 28.72 -23.07 -0.97
CA ASN A 765 27.33 -23.14 -0.57
C ASN A 765 26.48 -23.93 -1.60
N LEU A 766 26.69 -23.70 -2.89
CA LEU A 766 25.95 -24.39 -3.95
C LEU A 766 26.33 -25.88 -4.02
N ASP A 767 27.61 -26.24 -3.85
CA ASP A 767 28.03 -27.65 -3.79
C ASP A 767 27.67 -28.36 -2.49
N THR A 768 27.37 -27.61 -1.42
CA THR A 768 26.73 -28.16 -0.20
C THR A 768 25.31 -28.66 -0.54
N LEU A 769 24.56 -27.91 -1.34
CA LEU A 769 23.23 -28.31 -1.84
C LEU A 769 23.32 -29.48 -2.83
N VAL A 770 24.28 -29.48 -3.77
CA VAL A 770 24.50 -30.62 -4.70
C VAL A 770 24.87 -31.90 -3.93
N SER A 771 25.65 -31.78 -2.84
CA SER A 771 25.97 -32.91 -1.96
C SER A 771 24.73 -33.41 -1.19
N ALA A 772 23.87 -32.51 -0.71
CA ALA A 772 22.60 -32.86 -0.07
C ALA A 772 21.63 -33.57 -1.06
N PHE A 773 21.51 -33.09 -2.31
CA PHE A 773 20.74 -33.77 -3.36
C PHE A 773 21.29 -35.17 -3.68
N SER A 774 22.62 -35.31 -3.73
CA SER A 774 23.29 -36.60 -3.99
C SER A 774 22.97 -37.62 -2.89
N LYS A 775 22.95 -37.20 -1.62
CA LYS A 775 22.52 -38.04 -0.49
C LYS A 775 21.01 -38.33 -0.48
N ALA A 776 20.19 -37.40 -0.98
CA ALA A 776 18.74 -37.57 -1.13
C ALA A 776 18.37 -38.49 -2.31
N GLY A 777 19.30 -38.80 -3.21
CA GLY A 777 19.09 -39.66 -4.38
C GLY A 777 18.69 -38.93 -5.67
N TYR A 778 18.81 -37.60 -5.72
CA TYR A 778 18.41 -36.76 -6.86
C TYR A 778 19.56 -35.87 -7.39
N PRO A 779 20.76 -36.42 -7.67
CA PRO A 779 21.96 -35.63 -7.98
C PRO A 779 21.82 -34.70 -9.21
N ASP A 780 21.04 -35.13 -10.20
CA ASP A 780 20.89 -34.40 -11.48
C ASP A 780 19.93 -33.20 -11.41
N THR A 781 19.19 -33.01 -10.30
CA THR A 781 18.19 -31.94 -10.10
C THR A 781 18.64 -30.59 -10.64
N HIS A 782 17.86 -29.95 -11.51
CA HIS A 782 18.18 -28.62 -12.03
C HIS A 782 18.04 -27.56 -10.93
N ILE A 783 18.99 -26.63 -10.85
CA ILE A 783 19.05 -25.59 -9.81
C ILE A 783 18.95 -24.22 -10.46
N ILE A 784 18.04 -23.39 -9.95
CA ILE A 784 18.02 -21.94 -10.20
C ILE A 784 18.41 -21.24 -8.91
N VAL A 785 19.38 -20.33 -8.96
CA VAL A 785 19.65 -19.41 -7.86
C VAL A 785 18.68 -18.23 -7.96
N GLY A 786 17.56 -18.30 -7.24
CA GLY A 786 16.42 -17.40 -7.37
C GLY A 786 16.64 -15.98 -6.83
N GLU A 787 17.56 -15.81 -5.89
CA GLU A 787 18.02 -14.51 -5.37
C GLU A 787 19.50 -14.63 -5.00
N VAL A 788 20.34 -13.76 -5.54
CA VAL A 788 21.77 -13.61 -5.18
C VAL A 788 22.25 -12.21 -5.53
N GLY A 789 23.02 -11.56 -4.64
CA GLY A 789 23.49 -10.19 -4.85
C GLY A 789 24.31 -9.66 -3.69
N TRP A 790 24.43 -8.34 -3.60
CA TRP A 790 25.16 -7.65 -2.53
C TRP A 790 24.63 -6.22 -2.30
N PRO A 791 24.39 -5.79 -1.05
CA PRO A 791 23.73 -4.52 -0.76
C PRO A 791 24.61 -3.26 -0.93
N THR A 792 23.93 -2.18 -1.28
CA THR A 792 24.35 -0.79 -1.54
C THR A 792 24.96 -0.03 -0.36
N ASP A 793 24.31 -0.17 0.79
CA ASP A 793 24.46 0.65 1.99
C ASP A 793 23.81 -0.09 3.19
N GLY A 794 23.80 0.52 4.39
CA GLY A 794 23.11 0.00 5.58
C GLY A 794 23.92 -0.98 6.45
N ASP A 795 25.16 -1.30 6.07
CA ASP A 795 26.21 -1.93 6.89
C ASP A 795 27.59 -1.52 6.34
N LYS A 796 28.64 -1.56 7.17
CA LYS A 796 30.03 -1.28 6.75
C LYS A 796 30.51 -2.10 5.53
N ASN A 797 30.02 -3.33 5.36
CA ASN A 797 30.36 -4.21 4.24
C ASN A 797 29.42 -4.03 3.03
N ALA A 798 28.26 -3.41 3.24
CA ALA A 798 27.30 -3.04 2.22
C ALA A 798 27.72 -1.68 1.64
N ASN A 799 28.43 -1.70 0.51
CA ASN A 799 28.94 -0.49 -0.12
C ASN A 799 29.15 -0.72 -1.62
N ILE A 800 29.13 0.37 -2.39
CA ILE A 800 29.23 0.38 -3.87
C ILE A 800 30.44 -0.40 -4.39
N GLN A 801 31.58 -0.35 -3.68
CA GLN A 801 32.80 -1.05 -4.11
C GLN A 801 32.68 -2.57 -3.97
N ASN A 802 32.19 -3.04 -2.82
CA ASN A 802 31.92 -4.46 -2.58
C ASN A 802 30.78 -4.97 -3.48
N ALA A 803 29.71 -4.19 -3.68
CA ALA A 803 28.60 -4.58 -4.54
C ALA A 803 29.05 -4.72 -6.01
N LYS A 804 29.85 -3.78 -6.54
CA LYS A 804 30.48 -3.92 -7.86
C LYS A 804 31.41 -5.13 -7.94
N ARG A 805 32.29 -5.34 -6.94
CA ARG A 805 33.22 -6.50 -6.87
C ARG A 805 32.47 -7.83 -6.89
N PHE A 806 31.42 -7.96 -6.07
CA PHE A 806 30.61 -9.18 -6.00
C PHE A 806 29.79 -9.41 -7.26
N ASN A 807 28.97 -8.45 -7.66
CA ASN A 807 28.02 -8.62 -8.76
C ASN A 807 28.73 -8.79 -10.11
N GLN A 808 29.84 -8.08 -10.36
CA GLN A 808 30.60 -8.29 -11.60
C GLN A 808 31.30 -9.66 -11.62
N GLY A 809 31.80 -10.12 -10.47
CA GLY A 809 32.39 -11.45 -10.33
C GLY A 809 31.37 -12.59 -10.46
N LEU A 810 30.17 -12.41 -9.93
CA LEU A 810 29.04 -13.33 -10.08
C LEU A 810 28.66 -13.51 -11.55
N LEU A 811 28.50 -12.41 -12.28
CA LEU A 811 28.19 -12.42 -13.72
C LEU A 811 29.26 -13.16 -14.51
N GLN A 812 30.53 -12.86 -14.26
CA GLN A 812 31.67 -13.53 -14.91
C GLN A 812 31.69 -15.02 -14.60
N HIS A 813 31.51 -15.40 -13.34
CA HIS A 813 31.49 -16.79 -12.92
C HIS A 813 30.33 -17.56 -13.57
N ALA A 814 29.09 -17.10 -13.41
CA ALA A 814 27.89 -17.79 -13.89
C ALA A 814 27.85 -17.93 -15.43
N LEU A 815 28.28 -16.89 -16.16
CA LEU A 815 28.33 -16.88 -17.62
C LEU A 815 29.58 -17.59 -18.19
N SER A 816 30.59 -17.91 -17.39
CA SER A 816 31.80 -18.61 -17.87
C SER A 816 31.58 -20.06 -18.28
N GLY A 817 30.46 -20.68 -17.87
CA GLY A 817 30.17 -22.09 -18.12
C GLY A 817 31.04 -23.09 -17.35
N ASN A 818 31.97 -22.62 -16.50
CA ASN A 818 32.82 -23.49 -15.68
C ASN A 818 32.03 -24.22 -14.59
N GLY A 819 30.98 -23.58 -14.06
CA GLY A 819 30.23 -24.03 -12.90
C GLY A 819 31.07 -24.06 -11.62
N THR A 820 30.56 -24.76 -10.62
CA THR A 820 31.20 -24.95 -9.32
C THR A 820 32.31 -26.02 -9.38
N PRO A 821 33.14 -26.20 -8.34
CA PRO A 821 34.11 -27.29 -8.26
C PRO A 821 33.53 -28.69 -8.52
N LEU A 822 32.35 -29.02 -7.98
CA LEU A 822 31.67 -30.32 -8.14
C LEU A 822 30.81 -30.39 -9.42
N ARG A 823 30.08 -29.32 -9.78
CA ARG A 823 29.07 -29.33 -10.87
C ARG A 823 29.41 -28.32 -11.97
N LYS A 824 29.83 -28.83 -13.13
CA LYS A 824 30.18 -28.02 -14.31
C LYS A 824 28.96 -27.61 -15.13
N GLY A 825 29.03 -26.43 -15.76
CA GLY A 825 27.97 -25.87 -16.60
C GLY A 825 27.78 -24.37 -16.38
N ALA A 826 26.84 -23.76 -17.11
CA ALA A 826 26.32 -22.45 -16.74
C ALA A 826 25.46 -22.57 -15.46
N ILE A 827 25.36 -21.49 -14.69
CA ILE A 827 24.54 -21.44 -13.47
C ILE A 827 23.43 -20.42 -13.69
N ASP A 828 22.17 -20.87 -13.71
CA ASP A 828 21.04 -19.96 -13.80
C ASP A 828 20.89 -19.18 -12.48
N VAL A 829 21.11 -17.87 -12.54
CA VAL A 829 21.07 -16.93 -11.41
C VAL A 829 20.07 -15.80 -11.68
N TYR A 830 19.41 -15.31 -10.63
CA TYR A 830 18.59 -14.10 -10.66
C TYR A 830 19.18 -13.10 -9.67
N MET A 831 19.73 -12.01 -10.20
CA MET A 831 20.35 -10.96 -9.40
C MET A 831 19.32 -10.31 -8.44
N PHE A 832 19.69 -10.14 -7.18
CA PHE A 832 18.87 -9.46 -6.17
C PHE A 832 19.51 -8.11 -5.79
N SER A 833 18.94 -6.95 -6.14
CA SER A 833 17.69 -6.67 -6.88
C SER A 833 17.92 -5.65 -8.02
N LEU A 834 16.87 -5.40 -8.82
CA LEU A 834 16.89 -4.38 -9.87
C LEU A 834 17.03 -2.96 -9.26
N ILE A 835 16.07 -2.58 -8.41
CA ILE A 835 15.90 -1.24 -7.83
C ILE A 835 15.85 -1.35 -6.30
N ASP A 836 16.29 -0.30 -5.61
CA ASP A 836 16.21 -0.17 -4.15
C ASP A 836 14.77 -0.11 -3.62
N GLU A 837 14.48 -0.93 -2.60
CA GLU A 837 13.15 -1.06 -2.00
C GLU A 837 13.07 -0.27 -0.69
N ASN A 838 12.97 1.07 -0.77
CA ASN A 838 12.98 1.94 0.42
C ASN A 838 11.80 1.73 1.41
N GLY A 839 10.74 1.03 0.99
CA GLY A 839 9.60 0.62 1.81
C GLY A 839 9.75 -0.76 2.46
N LYS A 840 10.77 -1.55 2.09
CA LYS A 840 11.03 -2.89 2.65
C LYS A 840 11.25 -2.85 4.17
N SER A 841 10.97 -3.97 4.84
CA SER A 841 11.21 -4.11 6.28
C SER A 841 12.70 -4.19 6.60
N VAL A 842 13.15 -3.40 7.57
CA VAL A 842 14.55 -3.38 8.07
C VAL A 842 14.79 -4.37 9.21
N ALA A 843 13.84 -5.27 9.49
CA ALA A 843 13.94 -6.23 10.59
C ALA A 843 15.10 -7.25 10.47
N PRO A 844 15.49 -7.73 9.26
CA PRO A 844 16.74 -8.49 9.09
C PRO A 844 17.99 -7.62 9.27
N GLY A 845 17.94 -6.37 8.81
CA GLY A 845 19.00 -5.37 8.97
C GLY A 845 18.74 -4.12 8.14
N SER A 846 19.53 -3.07 8.38
CA SER A 846 19.40 -1.79 7.67
C SER A 846 19.79 -1.87 6.18
N PHE A 847 20.58 -2.86 5.78
CA PHE A 847 20.99 -3.09 4.39
C PHE A 847 19.84 -3.54 3.47
N GLU A 848 18.72 -3.99 4.04
CA GLU A 848 17.59 -4.59 3.31
C GLU A 848 16.98 -3.70 2.23
N ARG A 849 17.10 -2.38 2.37
CA ARG A 849 16.54 -1.41 1.41
C ARG A 849 17.44 -1.17 0.19
N HIS A 850 18.68 -1.67 0.23
CA HIS A 850 19.78 -1.21 -0.61
C HIS A 850 20.30 -2.22 -1.64
N TRP A 851 19.61 -3.35 -1.83
CA TRP A 851 20.04 -4.42 -2.75
C TRP A 851 20.00 -4.05 -4.24
N GLY A 852 19.44 -2.91 -4.62
CA GLY A 852 19.30 -2.50 -6.02
C GLY A 852 20.65 -2.28 -6.71
N ILE A 853 20.77 -2.74 -7.95
CA ILE A 853 21.85 -2.30 -8.87
C ILE A 853 21.55 -0.89 -9.45
N PHE A 854 20.27 -0.50 -9.47
CA PHE A 854 19.78 0.85 -9.72
C PHE A 854 19.23 1.49 -8.43
N GLU A 855 19.28 2.81 -8.34
CA GLU A 855 18.61 3.63 -7.32
C GLU A 855 17.08 3.61 -7.47
N TYR A 856 16.36 4.15 -6.47
CA TYR A 856 14.90 4.34 -6.47
C TYR A 856 14.34 5.04 -7.73
N ASP A 857 15.14 5.87 -8.39
CA ASP A 857 14.78 6.61 -9.61
C ASP A 857 15.27 5.96 -10.91
N GLY A 858 15.95 4.81 -10.83
CA GLY A 858 16.45 4.10 -11.99
C GLY A 858 17.81 4.56 -12.52
N LYS A 859 18.59 5.35 -11.75
CA LYS A 859 20.03 5.57 -12.02
C LYS A 859 20.89 4.35 -11.65
N PRO A 860 21.88 3.94 -12.46
CA PRO A 860 22.86 2.92 -12.07
C PRO A 860 23.72 3.35 -10.87
N LYS A 861 23.81 2.51 -9.84
CA LYS A 861 24.65 2.76 -8.64
C LYS A 861 26.13 2.46 -8.88
N TYR A 862 26.45 1.69 -9.92
CA TYR A 862 27.79 1.43 -10.43
C TYR A 862 27.72 0.90 -11.88
N GLU A 863 28.86 0.98 -12.58
CA GLU A 863 29.07 0.27 -13.84
C GLU A 863 29.00 -1.25 -13.62
N LEU A 864 28.25 -1.97 -14.45
CA LEU A 864 28.10 -3.42 -14.40
C LEU A 864 27.90 -3.95 -15.82
N ASP A 865 28.76 -4.87 -16.26
CA ASP A 865 28.65 -5.49 -17.57
C ASP A 865 27.91 -6.84 -17.49
N LEU A 866 26.64 -6.80 -17.92
CA LEU A 866 25.71 -7.93 -18.00
C LEU A 866 26.07 -8.99 -19.07
N SER A 867 27.08 -8.74 -19.90
CA SER A 867 27.63 -9.78 -20.79
C SER A 867 28.67 -10.67 -20.09
N GLY A 868 29.25 -10.19 -18.99
CA GLY A 868 30.40 -10.82 -18.32
C GLY A 868 31.74 -10.65 -19.07
N LEU A 869 31.78 -10.03 -20.25
CA LEU A 869 32.96 -9.98 -21.13
C LEU A 869 33.93 -8.83 -20.84
N GLN A 870 33.57 -7.90 -19.94
CA GLN A 870 34.29 -6.66 -19.63
C GLN A 870 34.37 -5.67 -20.82
N GLU A 871 33.30 -5.58 -21.61
CA GLU A 871 33.21 -4.66 -22.76
C GLU A 871 33.05 -3.17 -22.36
N ASN A 872 33.03 -2.86 -21.07
CA ASN A 872 32.78 -1.52 -20.50
C ASN A 872 31.44 -0.89 -20.94
N LYS A 873 30.48 -1.71 -21.37
CA LYS A 873 29.10 -1.28 -21.59
C LYS A 873 28.41 -1.08 -20.22
N GLY A 874 28.32 0.17 -19.78
CA GLY A 874 27.59 0.53 -18.55
C GLY A 874 26.08 0.29 -18.67
N LEU A 875 25.42 0.20 -17.50
CA LEU A 875 23.97 0.08 -17.41
C LEU A 875 23.26 1.34 -17.96
N ILE A 876 22.15 1.14 -18.64
CA ILE A 876 21.29 2.21 -19.19
C ILE A 876 20.25 2.58 -18.12
N PRO A 877 20.12 3.87 -17.73
CA PRO A 877 19.15 4.32 -16.73
C PRO A 877 17.71 4.34 -17.26
N VAL A 878 16.74 4.53 -16.37
CA VAL A 878 15.37 4.90 -16.79
C VAL A 878 15.35 6.29 -17.43
N GLU A 879 14.78 6.37 -18.64
CA GLU A 879 14.64 7.64 -19.37
C GLU A 879 13.42 8.46 -18.91
N GLY A 880 13.57 9.79 -18.89
CA GLY A 880 12.46 10.72 -18.67
C GLY A 880 11.79 10.57 -17.30
N VAL A 881 12.58 10.37 -16.24
CA VAL A 881 12.08 10.35 -14.85
C VAL A 881 11.62 11.76 -14.44
N GLU A 882 10.40 11.85 -13.92
CA GLU A 882 9.86 13.08 -13.35
C GLU A 882 10.10 13.09 -11.84
N TYR A 883 10.58 14.22 -11.32
CA TYR A 883 10.92 14.40 -9.90
C TYR A 883 10.00 15.44 -9.28
N LEU A 884 9.81 15.36 -7.96
CA LEU A 884 9.24 16.45 -7.18
C LEU A 884 10.13 17.71 -7.27
N LEU A 885 9.66 18.85 -6.73
CA LEU A 885 10.40 20.12 -6.83
C LEU A 885 11.76 20.00 -6.15
N LYS A 886 12.80 20.66 -6.67
CA LYS A 886 14.14 20.68 -6.05
C LYS A 886 14.14 21.55 -4.77
N ARG A 887 13.66 20.93 -3.70
CA ARG A 887 13.44 21.50 -2.37
C ARG A 887 13.62 20.40 -1.34
N TRP A 888 14.25 20.76 -0.23
CA TRP A 888 14.56 19.86 0.87
C TRP A 888 13.98 20.39 2.17
N CYS A 889 13.69 19.48 3.10
CA CYS A 889 13.36 19.82 4.48
C CYS A 889 14.60 19.63 5.36
N VAL A 890 15.01 20.66 6.10
CA VAL A 890 16.24 20.63 6.92
C VAL A 890 15.99 21.16 8.33
N LEU A 891 16.88 20.83 9.26
CA LEU A 891 16.83 21.37 10.63
C LEU A 891 16.97 22.91 10.60
N ASN A 892 16.02 23.60 11.19
CA ASN A 892 15.96 25.06 11.20
C ASN A 892 17.08 25.66 12.08
N PRO A 893 18.07 26.39 11.50
CA PRO A 893 19.19 26.95 12.26
C PRO A 893 18.77 28.11 13.18
N GLY A 894 17.59 28.69 12.98
CA GLY A 894 17.00 29.73 13.83
C GLY A 894 16.06 29.21 14.91
N ALA A 895 15.76 27.90 14.95
CA ALA A 895 14.93 27.33 15.99
C ALA A 895 15.62 27.40 17.36
N ARG A 896 14.84 27.64 18.41
CA ARG A 896 15.30 27.42 19.79
C ARG A 896 15.35 25.92 20.05
N ILE A 897 16.44 25.27 19.64
CA ILE A 897 16.61 23.81 19.73
C ILE A 897 16.49 23.35 21.19
N ASN A 898 15.31 22.88 21.57
CA ASN A 898 15.16 22.05 22.77
C ASN A 898 15.72 20.66 22.43
N LEU A 899 16.94 20.39 22.90
CA LEU A 899 17.67 19.14 22.62
C LEU A 899 16.93 17.88 23.12
N GLU A 900 15.86 18.05 23.92
CA GLU A 900 15.02 16.95 24.40
C GLU A 900 13.93 16.51 23.41
N ASP A 901 13.54 17.37 22.46
CA ASP A 901 12.46 17.09 21.51
C ASP A 901 12.99 16.75 20.11
N LEU A 902 14.23 17.14 19.80
CA LEU A 902 14.88 16.80 18.53
C LEU A 902 14.97 15.28 18.28
N PRO A 903 15.41 14.43 19.24
CA PRO A 903 15.44 12.98 19.03
C PRO A 903 14.06 12.40 18.70
N LYS A 904 13.01 12.85 19.40
CA LYS A 904 11.62 12.37 19.19
C LYS A 904 11.11 12.66 17.76
N ASN A 905 11.52 13.79 17.19
CA ASN A 905 11.14 14.17 15.82
C ASN A 905 11.95 13.38 14.77
N ILE A 906 13.20 13.03 15.07
CA ILE A 906 14.02 12.12 14.24
C ILE A 906 13.43 10.71 14.29
N ASP A 907 13.15 10.18 15.49
CA ASP A 907 12.49 8.88 15.70
C ASP A 907 11.15 8.82 14.95
N TYR A 908 10.35 9.89 15.02
CA TYR A 908 9.09 10.00 14.30
C TYR A 908 9.28 9.96 12.77
N ALA A 909 10.15 10.81 12.23
CA ALA A 909 10.47 10.81 10.80
C ALA A 909 10.94 9.42 10.32
N CYS A 910 11.97 8.86 10.97
CA CYS A 910 12.59 7.59 10.61
C CYS A 910 11.73 6.34 10.85
N SER A 911 10.62 6.46 11.58
CA SER A 911 9.60 5.40 11.70
C SER A 911 8.56 5.41 10.58
N LEU A 912 8.59 6.44 9.71
CA LEU A 912 7.66 6.67 8.60
C LEU A 912 8.37 7.02 7.27
N SER A 913 9.70 6.92 7.22
CA SER A 913 10.52 7.13 6.02
C SER A 913 11.76 6.21 6.06
N ASP A 914 12.65 6.33 5.08
CA ASP A 914 13.95 5.67 5.16
C ASP A 914 15.02 6.56 5.81
N CYS A 915 15.69 6.02 6.83
CA CYS A 915 16.84 6.62 7.50
C CYS A 915 18.02 5.64 7.60
N THR A 916 17.94 4.47 6.95
CA THR A 916 18.99 3.43 7.03
C THR A 916 20.38 3.92 6.59
N PRO A 917 20.55 4.89 5.66
CA PRO A 917 21.86 5.50 5.35
C PRO A 917 22.55 6.22 6.53
N LEU A 918 21.83 6.55 7.61
CA LEU A 918 22.42 7.11 8.83
C LEU A 918 23.08 6.05 9.73
N GLY A 919 22.89 4.75 9.43
CA GLY A 919 23.38 3.60 10.19
C GLY A 919 24.90 3.53 10.32
N TYR A 920 25.41 2.74 11.28
CA TYR A 920 26.85 2.65 11.49
C TYR A 920 27.57 2.00 10.30
N GLY A 921 28.56 2.71 9.74
CA GLY A 921 29.26 2.29 8.53
C GLY A 921 28.55 2.61 7.21
N SER A 922 27.37 3.22 7.27
CA SER A 922 26.54 3.60 6.12
C SER A 922 26.96 4.94 5.49
N SER A 923 26.45 5.23 4.29
CA SER A 923 26.88 6.36 3.44
C SER A 923 26.79 7.74 4.11
N CYS A 924 25.75 7.97 4.92
CA CYS A 924 25.52 9.23 5.64
C CYS A 924 26.01 9.21 7.10
N ASN A 925 26.78 8.19 7.52
CA ASN A 925 27.17 8.02 8.93
C ASN A 925 28.16 9.07 9.47
N HIS A 926 28.83 9.82 8.58
CA HIS A 926 29.72 10.94 8.96
C HIS A 926 28.97 12.24 9.29
N LEU A 927 27.66 12.30 9.06
CA LEU A 927 26.87 13.51 9.29
C LEU A 927 26.87 13.92 10.77
N SER A 928 26.79 15.23 11.00
CA SER A 928 26.59 15.79 12.34
C SER A 928 25.17 15.53 12.84
N VAL A 929 24.91 15.73 14.15
CA VAL A 929 23.53 15.62 14.71
C VAL A 929 22.54 16.52 13.95
N GLN A 930 22.97 17.68 13.47
CA GLN A 930 22.20 18.58 12.62
C GLN A 930 22.00 18.03 11.20
N GLY A 931 22.97 17.32 10.66
CA GLY A 931 22.89 16.57 9.40
C GLY A 931 21.88 15.43 9.51
N ASN A 932 22.02 14.54 10.50
CA ASN A 932 21.10 13.42 10.74
C ASN A 932 19.66 13.89 10.90
N ALA A 933 19.44 14.98 11.65
CA ALA A 933 18.13 15.62 11.79
C ALA A 933 17.58 16.09 10.45
N SER A 934 18.39 16.80 9.66
CA SER A 934 18.00 17.29 8.35
C SER A 934 17.72 16.15 7.37
N TYR A 935 18.49 15.06 7.43
CA TYR A 935 18.31 13.89 6.58
C TYR A 935 16.97 13.21 6.87
N ALA A 936 16.71 12.92 8.16
CA ALA A 936 15.44 12.35 8.59
C ALA A 936 14.24 13.22 8.20
N PHE A 937 14.33 14.54 8.42
CA PHE A 937 13.28 15.48 8.05
C PHE A 937 13.08 15.56 6.53
N ASN A 938 14.15 15.53 5.72
CA ASN A 938 14.04 15.45 4.27
C ASN A 938 13.37 14.15 3.84
N MET A 939 13.85 12.98 4.29
CA MET A 939 13.32 11.70 3.86
C MET A 939 11.83 11.56 4.16
N TYR A 940 11.39 12.03 5.33
CA TYR A 940 9.97 12.12 5.65
C TYR A 940 9.19 13.11 4.76
N TYR A 941 9.74 14.29 4.51
CA TYR A 941 9.12 15.30 3.62
C TYR A 941 8.95 14.80 2.18
N GLN A 942 9.93 14.06 1.65
CA GLN A 942 9.91 13.57 0.26
C GLN A 942 8.93 12.41 0.07
N VAL A 943 8.85 11.45 1.01
CA VAL A 943 7.89 10.31 0.91
C VAL A 943 6.43 10.70 1.21
N HIS A 944 6.19 11.95 1.62
CA HIS A 944 4.86 12.56 1.73
C HIS A 944 4.64 13.63 0.64
N ASP A 945 5.17 13.38 -0.58
CA ASP A 945 4.98 14.19 -1.80
C ASP A 945 5.24 15.70 -1.62
N GLN A 946 6.20 16.06 -0.76
CA GLN A 946 6.54 17.44 -0.42
C GLN A 946 5.39 18.28 0.16
N GLU A 947 4.39 17.64 0.75
CA GLU A 947 3.24 18.30 1.37
C GLU A 947 3.64 19.33 2.44
N SER A 948 2.84 20.39 2.53
CA SER A 948 3.19 21.61 3.29
C SER A 948 3.36 21.39 4.81
N TRP A 949 2.76 20.34 5.35
CA TRP A 949 2.87 19.91 6.74
C TRP A 949 4.02 18.92 6.99
N GLY A 950 4.56 18.31 5.94
CA GLY A 950 5.67 17.34 6.02
C GLY A 950 7.02 17.94 6.43
N CYS A 951 7.10 19.26 6.59
CA CYS A 951 8.29 19.98 7.05
C CYS A 951 8.03 20.96 8.21
N ASP A 952 7.07 20.66 9.09
CA ASP A 952 6.87 21.44 10.33
C ASP A 952 7.78 20.95 11.47
N PHE A 953 7.64 19.68 11.87
CA PHE A 953 8.36 19.07 13.01
C PHE A 953 8.31 19.93 14.30
N SER A 954 7.14 20.44 14.66
CA SER A 954 6.94 21.38 15.77
C SER A 954 7.75 22.69 15.64
N GLY A 955 7.94 23.16 14.41
CA GLY A 955 8.79 24.31 14.08
C GLY A 955 10.31 24.05 14.16
N LEU A 956 10.75 22.80 14.35
CA LEU A 956 12.16 22.43 14.34
C LEU A 956 12.75 22.37 12.92
N ALA A 957 11.92 22.25 11.88
CA ALA A 957 12.37 22.18 10.50
C ALA A 957 12.09 23.47 9.71
N THR A 958 12.71 23.57 8.54
CA THR A 958 12.45 24.60 7.54
C THR A 958 12.70 24.05 6.14
N LEU A 959 11.95 24.57 5.16
CA LEU A 959 12.21 24.31 3.75
C LEU A 959 13.45 25.09 3.27
N THR A 960 14.19 24.48 2.35
CA THR A 960 15.32 25.10 1.64
C THR A 960 15.30 24.69 0.17
N ASP A 961 15.53 25.64 -0.73
CA ASP A 961 15.78 25.37 -2.16
C ASP A 961 17.29 25.20 -2.46
N LYS A 962 18.14 25.24 -1.42
CA LYS A 962 19.55 24.85 -1.48
C LYS A 962 19.72 23.39 -1.07
N ASP A 963 20.31 22.61 -1.96
CA ASP A 963 20.73 21.23 -1.74
C ASP A 963 21.66 21.08 -0.51
N PRO A 964 21.33 20.19 0.45
CA PRO A 964 22.14 19.90 1.63
C PRO A 964 23.11 18.70 1.47
N SER A 965 23.15 18.04 0.32
CA SER A 965 23.96 16.84 0.05
C SER A 965 25.48 17.09 0.11
N ASP A 966 26.26 16.01 0.27
CA ASP A 966 27.72 16.01 0.13
C ASP A 966 28.25 14.82 -0.70
N GLU A 967 29.57 14.71 -0.89
CA GLU A 967 30.23 13.69 -1.71
C GLU A 967 29.98 12.23 -1.28
N LYS A 968 29.37 12.00 -0.12
CA LYS A 968 29.08 10.67 0.44
C LYS A 968 27.60 10.46 0.79
N CYS A 969 26.86 11.53 1.04
CA CYS A 969 25.45 11.48 1.41
C CYS A 969 24.60 12.35 0.49
N GLU A 970 23.87 11.72 -0.43
CA GLU A 970 22.80 12.39 -1.20
C GLU A 970 21.53 12.50 -0.35
N PHE A 971 20.94 13.70 -0.32
CA PHE A 971 19.60 13.94 0.20
C PHE A 971 18.63 13.90 -0.99
N PRO A 972 17.94 12.79 -1.24
CA PRO A 972 17.17 12.60 -2.46
C PRO A 972 15.97 13.56 -2.55
N VAL A 973 15.47 13.71 -3.78
CA VAL A 973 14.19 14.32 -4.11
C VAL A 973 13.37 13.22 -4.79
N MET A 974 12.25 12.80 -4.18
CA MET A 974 11.53 11.61 -4.67
C MET A 974 10.96 11.82 -6.08
N VAL A 975 10.78 10.70 -6.80
CA VAL A 975 10.11 10.70 -8.10
C VAL A 975 8.65 11.13 -7.95
N ALA A 976 8.18 11.99 -8.85
CA ALA A 976 6.79 12.45 -8.85
C ALA A 976 5.87 11.29 -9.24
N TYR A 977 4.77 11.12 -8.50
CA TYR A 977 3.88 9.96 -8.73
C TYR A 977 3.26 10.00 -10.14
N GLY A 978 3.66 9.04 -10.96
CA GLY A 978 3.33 8.97 -12.38
C GLY A 978 1.89 8.59 -12.67
N SER A 979 0.93 9.48 -12.41
CA SER A 979 -0.42 9.41 -12.99
C SER A 979 -0.40 9.82 -14.47
N SER A 980 0.54 9.26 -15.25
CA SER A 980 0.88 9.62 -16.63
C SER A 980 -0.03 8.93 -17.66
N LEU A 981 -1.34 8.95 -17.40
CA LEU A 981 -2.38 8.67 -18.38
C LEU A 981 -3.33 9.86 -18.40
N LEU A 982 -3.34 10.60 -19.52
CA LEU A 982 -4.08 11.84 -19.77
C LEU A 982 -3.57 13.10 -19.02
N LEU A 983 -2.36 13.59 -19.37
CA LEU A 983 -2.13 14.99 -19.79
C LEU A 983 -0.62 15.28 -20.01
N HIS A 984 -0.18 15.23 -21.27
CA HIS A 984 0.86 16.08 -21.92
C HIS A 984 1.18 15.51 -23.32
N GLY A 985 0.16 15.29 -24.15
CA GLY A 985 0.36 15.03 -25.58
C GLY A 985 0.79 16.33 -26.25
N ASP A 986 2.09 16.49 -26.53
CA ASP A 986 2.60 17.70 -27.17
C ASP A 986 1.98 17.88 -28.55
N THR A 987 1.16 18.92 -28.68
CA THR A 987 0.29 19.15 -29.85
C THR A 987 1.06 19.38 -31.16
N SER A 988 2.37 19.64 -31.07
CA SER A 988 3.26 19.74 -32.23
C SER A 988 3.44 18.39 -32.94
N ASP A 989 3.70 17.32 -32.18
CA ASP A 989 4.21 16.05 -32.72
C ASP A 989 3.11 15.21 -33.39
N VAL A 990 1.87 15.31 -32.89
CA VAL A 990 0.67 14.75 -33.53
C VAL A 990 0.41 15.43 -34.89
N VAL A 991 0.56 16.76 -34.96
CA VAL A 991 0.39 17.51 -36.23
C VAL A 991 1.49 17.16 -37.23
N VAL A 992 2.75 17.03 -36.80
CA VAL A 992 3.85 16.57 -37.67
C VAL A 992 3.58 15.16 -38.20
N LYS A 993 3.14 14.22 -37.36
CA LYS A 993 2.81 12.84 -37.76
C LYS A 993 1.60 12.78 -38.70
N ILE A 994 0.57 13.60 -38.50
CA ILE A 994 -0.58 13.72 -39.43
C ILE A 994 -0.13 14.29 -40.78
N VAL A 995 0.70 15.34 -40.79
CA VAL A 995 1.21 15.94 -42.05
C VAL A 995 2.13 14.96 -42.79
N ALA A 996 3.01 14.25 -42.08
CA ALA A 996 3.86 13.22 -42.67
C ALA A 996 3.04 12.06 -43.26
N GLY A 997 2.03 11.57 -42.52
CA GLY A 997 1.10 10.54 -43.01
C GLY A 997 0.30 10.99 -44.23
N TYR A 998 -0.19 12.24 -44.23
CA TYR A 998 -0.90 12.81 -45.38
C TYR A 998 0.01 12.95 -46.61
N MET A 999 1.25 13.41 -46.44
CA MET A 999 2.25 13.47 -47.51
C MET A 999 2.61 12.07 -48.04
N PHE A 1000 2.68 11.06 -47.18
CA PHE A 1000 2.94 9.66 -47.58
C PHE A 1000 1.76 9.07 -48.36
N ILE A 1001 0.51 9.33 -47.94
CA ILE A 1001 -0.70 8.92 -48.68
C ILE A 1001 -0.78 9.63 -50.03
N VAL A 1002 -0.49 10.93 -50.11
CA VAL A 1002 -0.41 11.67 -51.37
C VAL A 1002 0.69 11.12 -52.29
N PHE A 1003 1.84 10.74 -51.75
CA PHE A 1003 2.93 10.12 -52.51
C PHE A 1003 2.54 8.74 -53.07
N LEU A 1004 1.91 7.88 -52.27
CA LEU A 1004 1.38 6.59 -52.72
C LEU A 1004 0.29 6.74 -53.79
N LEU A 1005 -0.61 7.72 -53.64
CA LEU A 1005 -1.60 8.03 -54.67
C LEU A 1005 -0.94 8.51 -55.97
N TYR A 1006 0.12 9.33 -55.89
CA TYR A 1006 0.88 9.78 -57.06
C TYR A 1006 1.56 8.62 -57.80
N LEU A 1007 2.09 7.63 -57.06
CA LEU A 1007 2.64 6.40 -57.64
C LEU A 1007 1.56 5.54 -58.31
N SER A 1008 0.39 5.38 -57.67
CA SER A 1008 -0.73 4.59 -58.23
C SER A 1008 -1.31 5.14 -59.53
N ILE A 1009 -1.11 6.42 -59.81
CA ILE A 1009 -1.53 7.08 -61.06
C ILE A 1009 -0.45 6.92 -62.16
N GLY A 1010 0.81 6.70 -61.78
CA GLY A 1010 1.93 6.55 -62.72
C GLY A 1010 1.95 5.25 -63.51
N GLU A 1011 1.44 4.15 -62.97
CA GLU A 1011 1.47 2.84 -63.62
C GLU A 1011 0.41 2.66 -64.72
N TYR A 1012 -0.58 3.56 -64.82
CA TYR A 1012 -1.68 3.46 -65.79
C TYR A 1012 -1.40 4.04 -67.19
N GLN A 1013 -0.13 4.25 -67.55
CA GLN A 1013 0.28 4.69 -68.90
C GLN A 1013 1.39 3.87 -69.59
N ILE A 1014 1.89 2.79 -68.99
CA ILE A 1014 2.82 1.88 -69.66
C ILE A 1014 2.46 0.40 -69.40
N HIS A 1015 1.39 -0.08 -70.05
CA HIS A 1015 1.40 -1.38 -70.74
C HIS A 1015 0.24 -1.57 -71.72
#